data_AF-A0A948AM38-F1
#
_entry.id   AF-A0A948AM38-F1
#
_cell.length_a   1.000
_cell.length_b   1.000
_cell.length_c   1.000
_cell.angle_alpha   90.00
_cell.angle_beta   90.00
_cell.angle_gamma   90.00
#
_symmetry.space_group_name_H-M   'P 1'
#
loop_
_entity.id
_entity.type
_entity.pdbx_description
1 polymer ?
#
loop_
_entity_poly.entity_id
_entity_poly.type
_entity_poly.pdbx_seq_one_letter_code
_entity_poly.pdbx_strand_id
1 'polypeptide(L)'
;GQWDTAYSRALRDLLRDKLCQAGNADQGAAARCREDAAAGNDAWLEPAPTDDKKKSAPTMRVLEENYTRGLDGKLPGQKEVDKKSDEKPAVERPEGDGQIDYLRRLAWKLKERENVVGRIGAIGVLGNDYYDKLLVLKALRPTFPDTVFFSTDAHAAMLDRDDNKHTRNLVVAAGYGLSLDQPEQKDIAPFRDTYQTSAFVATRAAIGGNSVNYKKHRGDARLFEVGRSELVPLDTLRDHAPGWQHIIGPLILAAMVWLISGAAGFTQRGQRCTWILVLSGTLLLSLLHYATQYTDEPMYWLQGVSIWPSEIIRLIAMALALFLFWHGVNKMRLVRAQLDETFFGRPDNRRERRETFCRKPKMEVSGPRSKPALAHWLSNHAGRAAPPEPLRDPGPCLNGTEQNAMEIWDIYNGAQICSNSPKFLRYPFWINGLIFVVAYFFLAWTLKWLDLLPPITPARGAAAIYADRIILLGAILAQLSLLFLAMYEGFRAVWLARKLQGPTRWPDPVIARFWPRGVAGKPDHRLFDPWLDMRFIALATAPVQRIIFYPFLVMSLMILARSTLFDRWYTPPFLIVILGVSIALVVIAALRMRNSAEKVRQNSIEILSTQIMELKARGAEELVQQLETMLIQAREINIGAFAPLSQQPLLKAILTLVGSLSGIALLETVNHMKL
;
A
#
# COMPACT_ATOMS: atom_id res chain seq x y z
N GLY A 1 -22.80 16.52 -28.12
CA GLY A 1 -23.19 17.67 -27.26
C GLY A 1 -24.67 17.94 -27.40
N GLN A 2 -25.15 19.04 -26.84
CA GLN A 2 -26.55 19.47 -26.94
C GLN A 2 -26.93 19.83 -28.40
N TRP A 3 -27.78 19.03 -29.05
CA TRP A 3 -27.99 19.11 -30.51
C TRP A 3 -28.81 20.33 -30.97
N ASP A 4 -29.78 20.74 -30.18
CA ASP A 4 -30.79 21.74 -30.52
C ASP A 4 -30.28 23.19 -30.41
N THR A 5 -29.07 23.41 -29.90
CA THR A 5 -28.49 24.76 -29.75
C THR A 5 -27.42 25.06 -30.81
N ALA A 6 -27.46 26.26 -31.39
CA ALA A 6 -26.47 26.70 -32.37
C ALA A 6 -25.05 26.76 -31.78
N TYR A 7 -24.93 27.25 -30.54
CA TYR A 7 -23.67 27.30 -29.78
C TYR A 7 -23.02 25.91 -29.66
N SER A 8 -23.77 24.92 -29.19
CA SER A 8 -23.20 23.59 -28.94
C SER A 8 -22.84 22.84 -30.22
N ARG A 9 -23.58 23.05 -31.33
CA ARG A 9 -23.22 22.52 -32.64
C ARG A 9 -21.91 23.13 -33.16
N ALA A 10 -21.80 24.45 -33.13
CA ALA A 10 -20.58 25.16 -33.56
C ALA A 10 -19.37 24.76 -32.72
N LEU A 11 -19.52 24.72 -31.39
CA LEU A 11 -18.45 24.32 -30.46
C LEU A 11 -18.00 22.88 -30.69
N ARG A 12 -18.95 21.95 -30.88
CA ARG A 12 -18.64 20.55 -31.21
C ARG A 12 -17.82 20.46 -32.49
N ASP A 13 -18.28 21.11 -33.57
CA ASP A 13 -17.63 21.02 -34.88
C ASP A 13 -16.22 21.63 -34.85
N LEU A 14 -16.05 22.75 -34.14
CA LEU A 14 -14.74 23.38 -33.92
C LEU A 14 -13.81 22.47 -33.10
N LEU A 15 -14.32 21.88 -32.02
CA LEU A 15 -13.53 21.00 -31.16
C LEU A 15 -13.11 19.73 -31.92
N ARG A 16 -14.00 19.11 -32.69
CA ARG A 16 -13.66 17.97 -33.56
C ARG A 16 -12.49 18.32 -34.46
N ASP A 17 -12.58 19.45 -35.17
CA ASP A 17 -11.53 19.87 -36.10
C ASP A 17 -10.20 20.09 -35.37
N LYS A 18 -10.21 20.79 -34.23
CA LYS A 18 -9.00 21.02 -33.43
C LYS A 18 -8.40 19.75 -32.86
N LEU A 19 -9.20 18.80 -32.37
CA LEU A 19 -8.72 17.51 -31.86
C LEU A 19 -8.12 16.65 -32.99
N CYS A 20 -8.79 16.56 -34.13
CA CYS A 20 -8.28 15.83 -35.29
C CYS A 20 -6.99 16.46 -35.85
N GLN A 21 -6.86 17.78 -35.82
CA GLN A 21 -5.63 18.49 -36.22
C GLN A 21 -4.49 18.27 -35.22
N ALA A 22 -4.76 18.35 -33.91
CA ALA A 22 -3.72 18.27 -32.88
C ALA A 22 -3.24 16.82 -32.62
N GLY A 23 -4.13 15.84 -32.75
CA GLY A 23 -3.86 14.46 -32.38
C GLY A 23 -3.30 13.57 -33.49
N ASN A 24 -3.10 14.08 -34.70
CA ASN A 24 -2.65 13.31 -35.86
C ASN A 24 -1.40 13.93 -36.50
N ALA A 25 -0.42 13.07 -36.84
CA ALA A 25 0.92 13.51 -37.26
C ALA A 25 0.96 14.19 -38.63
N ASP A 26 -0.02 13.93 -39.50
CA ASP A 26 -0.11 14.52 -40.84
C ASP A 26 -1.53 14.99 -41.18
N GLN A 27 -1.62 15.83 -42.21
CA GLN A 27 -2.88 16.43 -42.65
C GLN A 27 -3.87 15.41 -43.24
N GLY A 28 -3.38 14.29 -43.80
CA GLY A 28 -4.21 13.24 -44.36
C GLY A 28 -4.93 12.43 -43.28
N ALA A 29 -4.22 12.07 -42.22
CA ALA A 29 -4.76 11.44 -41.02
C ALA A 29 -5.73 12.36 -40.28
N ALA A 30 -5.43 13.66 -40.20
CA ALA A 30 -6.36 14.65 -39.65
C ALA A 30 -7.64 14.80 -40.48
N ALA A 31 -7.53 14.80 -41.82
CA ALA A 31 -8.69 14.85 -42.72
C ALA A 31 -9.56 13.61 -42.58
N ARG A 32 -8.94 12.43 -42.55
CA ARG A 32 -9.64 11.15 -42.34
C ARG A 32 -10.33 11.09 -40.97
N CYS A 33 -9.68 11.56 -39.90
CA CYS A 33 -10.30 11.69 -38.58
C CYS A 33 -11.57 12.54 -38.62
N ARG A 34 -11.60 13.64 -39.40
CA ARG A 34 -12.78 14.48 -39.55
C ARG A 34 -13.90 13.81 -40.32
N GLU A 35 -13.57 13.18 -41.45
CA GLU A 35 -14.53 12.44 -42.26
C GLU A 35 -15.16 11.30 -41.46
N ASP A 36 -14.33 10.54 -40.75
CA ASP A 36 -14.77 9.47 -39.87
C ASP A 36 -15.69 10.07 -38.77
N ALA A 37 -15.22 11.02 -37.97
CA ALA A 37 -16.03 11.60 -36.89
C ALA A 37 -17.38 12.20 -37.38
N ALA A 38 -17.42 12.79 -38.58
CA ALA A 38 -18.63 13.42 -39.13
C ALA A 38 -19.63 12.41 -39.71
N ALA A 39 -19.18 11.29 -40.30
CA ALA A 39 -20.06 10.33 -40.96
C ALA A 39 -20.85 9.45 -39.98
N GLY A 40 -20.51 9.44 -38.68
CA GLY A 40 -21.20 8.69 -37.62
C GLY A 40 -21.25 7.15 -37.79
N ASN A 41 -20.73 6.62 -38.89
CA ASN A 41 -20.84 5.23 -39.31
C ASN A 41 -19.74 4.35 -38.75
N ASP A 42 -20.13 3.27 -38.11
CA ASP A 42 -19.26 2.17 -37.68
C ASP A 42 -18.49 1.46 -38.84
N ALA A 43 -18.51 1.99 -40.08
CA ALA A 43 -17.84 1.48 -41.27
C ALA A 43 -16.30 1.50 -41.21
N TRP A 44 -15.71 2.28 -40.29
CA TRP A 44 -14.26 2.27 -40.00
C TRP A 44 -13.84 1.21 -38.96
N LEU A 45 -14.76 0.36 -38.50
CA LEU A 45 -14.46 -0.78 -37.62
C LEU A 45 -13.74 -1.93 -38.34
N GLU A 46 -13.71 -1.93 -39.67
CA GLU A 46 -12.87 -2.86 -40.42
C GLU A 46 -11.38 -2.44 -40.38
N PRO A 47 -10.46 -3.36 -40.06
CA PRO A 47 -9.03 -3.05 -40.13
C PRO A 47 -8.69 -2.58 -41.54
N ALA A 48 -7.97 -1.45 -41.64
CA ALA A 48 -7.60 -0.86 -42.92
C ALA A 48 -7.00 -1.93 -43.85
N PRO A 49 -7.43 -2.02 -45.12
CA PRO A 49 -6.90 -3.00 -46.06
C PRO A 49 -5.38 -2.84 -46.16
N THR A 50 -4.69 -3.97 -46.18
CA THR A 50 -3.26 -4.12 -45.86
C THR A 50 -2.30 -3.48 -46.85
N ASP A 51 -2.76 -2.90 -47.95
CA ASP A 51 -1.91 -2.30 -48.97
C ASP A 51 -2.03 -0.77 -48.98
N ASP A 52 -0.88 -0.12 -48.80
CA ASP A 52 -0.56 1.32 -48.84
C ASP A 52 -1.22 2.29 -47.83
N LYS A 53 -2.32 1.95 -47.16
CA LYS A 53 -3.03 2.86 -46.22
C LYS A 53 -2.47 2.95 -44.79
N LYS A 54 -1.38 2.27 -44.45
CA LYS A 54 -0.75 2.34 -43.11
C LYS A 54 -0.16 3.71 -42.78
N LYS A 55 0.19 4.54 -43.78
CA LYS A 55 0.79 5.86 -43.55
C LYS A 55 -0.19 6.96 -43.13
N SER A 56 -1.50 6.75 -43.21
CA SER A 56 -2.53 7.77 -42.94
C SER A 56 -3.62 7.34 -41.94
N ALA A 57 -3.33 6.35 -41.09
CA ALA A 57 -4.26 5.96 -40.03
C ALA A 57 -4.25 7.01 -38.90
N PRO A 58 -5.42 7.54 -38.48
CA PRO A 58 -5.47 8.52 -37.41
C PRO A 58 -5.01 7.90 -36.08
N THR A 59 -4.08 8.57 -35.43
CA THR A 59 -3.55 8.27 -34.09
C THR A 59 -4.56 8.66 -33.01
N MET A 60 -5.28 9.77 -33.23
CA MET A 60 -6.40 10.20 -32.39
C MET A 60 -7.72 10.03 -33.15
N ARG A 61 -8.68 9.35 -32.52
CA ARG A 61 -10.04 9.12 -33.04
C ARG A 61 -11.05 9.88 -32.20
N VAL A 62 -12.06 10.46 -32.85
CA VAL A 62 -13.11 11.24 -32.19
C VAL A 62 -14.46 10.55 -32.41
N LEU A 63 -15.18 10.31 -31.33
CA LEU A 63 -16.55 9.78 -31.36
C LEU A 63 -17.51 10.90 -30.98
N GLU A 64 -18.56 11.07 -31.77
CA GLU A 64 -19.59 12.08 -31.53
C GLU A 64 -20.91 11.44 -31.12
N GLU A 65 -21.44 11.89 -29.99
CA GLU A 65 -22.80 11.57 -29.56
C GLU A 65 -23.51 12.85 -29.14
N ASN A 66 -24.81 12.88 -29.40
CA ASN A 66 -25.65 14.05 -29.17
C ASN A 66 -26.72 13.75 -28.12
N TYR A 67 -27.10 14.78 -27.37
CA TYR A 67 -28.21 14.76 -26.44
C TYR A 67 -29.06 16.03 -26.62
N THR A 68 -30.28 16.01 -26.12
CA THR A 68 -31.27 17.10 -26.20
C THR A 68 -31.19 18.00 -24.97
N ARG A 69 -31.56 19.28 -25.09
CA ARG A 69 -31.76 20.16 -23.93
C ARG A 69 -32.96 19.72 -23.09
N GLY A 70 -32.88 19.94 -21.78
CA GLY A 70 -34.00 19.71 -20.86
C GLY A 70 -34.16 18.23 -20.54
N LEU A 71 -33.03 17.54 -20.29
CA LEU A 71 -33.00 16.12 -19.92
C LEU A 71 -33.73 15.85 -18.59
N ASP A 72 -33.81 16.86 -17.73
CA ASP A 72 -34.57 16.88 -16.48
C ASP A 72 -36.07 17.13 -16.68
N GLY A 73 -36.52 17.33 -17.92
CA GLY A 73 -37.91 17.65 -18.26
C GLY A 73 -38.29 19.11 -17.94
N LYS A 74 -37.33 19.99 -17.62
CA LYS A 74 -37.58 21.41 -17.36
C LYS A 74 -37.12 22.27 -18.53
N LEU A 75 -38.06 22.89 -19.24
CA LEU A 75 -37.75 23.89 -20.27
C LEU A 75 -37.85 25.32 -19.72
N PRO A 76 -37.07 26.29 -20.24
CA PRO A 76 -37.17 27.69 -19.85
C PRO A 76 -38.60 28.21 -20.13
N GLY A 77 -39.32 28.61 -19.09
CA GLY A 77 -40.67 29.20 -19.19
C GLY A 77 -41.84 28.26 -18.85
N GLN A 78 -41.61 26.98 -18.53
CA GLN A 78 -42.64 26.13 -17.93
C GLN A 78 -42.80 26.42 -16.43
N LYS A 79 -44.04 26.62 -15.97
CA LYS A 79 -44.35 26.69 -14.53
C LYS A 79 -44.17 25.31 -13.91
N GLU A 80 -43.49 25.23 -12.77
CA GLU A 80 -43.39 23.99 -12.01
C GLU A 80 -44.79 23.49 -11.66
N VAL A 81 -45.14 22.32 -12.19
CA VAL A 81 -46.28 21.55 -11.67
C VAL A 81 -45.69 20.65 -10.59
N ASP A 82 -45.98 20.96 -9.33
CA ASP A 82 -45.62 20.14 -8.17
C ASP A 82 -46.22 18.73 -8.32
N LYS A 83 -45.48 17.82 -8.95
CA LYS A 83 -45.72 16.38 -8.77
C LYS A 83 -44.86 15.90 -7.62
N LYS A 84 -45.47 15.85 -6.43
CA LYS A 84 -45.05 14.94 -5.36
C LYS A 84 -45.14 13.52 -5.91
N SER A 85 -44.01 12.92 -6.28
CA SER A 85 -43.89 11.47 -6.36
C SER A 85 -42.89 11.03 -5.29
N ASP A 86 -43.47 10.62 -4.17
CA ASP A 86 -42.84 9.65 -3.27
C ASP A 86 -42.52 8.36 -4.06
N GLU A 87 -41.47 7.66 -3.60
CA GLU A 87 -40.85 6.44 -4.16
C GLU A 87 -39.84 6.64 -5.30
N LYS A 88 -38.55 6.41 -4.99
CA LYS A 88 -37.47 6.21 -5.96
C LYS A 88 -37.68 4.86 -6.65
N PRO A 89 -38.03 4.79 -7.95
CA PRO A 89 -37.91 3.54 -8.68
C PRO A 89 -36.41 3.28 -8.90
N ALA A 90 -35.95 2.05 -8.66
CA ALA A 90 -34.55 1.67 -8.86
C ALA A 90 -34.10 1.77 -10.34
N VAL A 91 -35.04 1.96 -11.28
CA VAL A 91 -34.83 2.18 -12.71
C VAL A 91 -35.98 3.07 -13.22
N GLU A 92 -35.68 4.32 -13.60
CA GLU A 92 -36.65 5.17 -14.32
C GLU A 92 -37.09 4.50 -15.63
N ARG A 93 -38.41 4.52 -15.87
CA ARG A 93 -39.05 4.05 -17.10
C ARG A 93 -38.91 5.12 -18.19
N PRO A 94 -38.94 4.74 -19.49
CA PRO A 94 -38.95 5.68 -20.61
C PRO A 94 -40.33 6.39 -20.75
N GLU A 95 -40.78 7.06 -19.69
CA GLU A 95 -42.09 7.68 -19.59
C GLU A 95 -41.97 9.09 -18.97
N GLY A 96 -42.69 10.08 -19.52
CA GLY A 96 -42.70 11.47 -19.02
C GLY A 96 -41.78 12.43 -19.80
N ASP A 97 -41.65 13.65 -19.29
CA ASP A 97 -40.92 14.74 -19.97
C ASP A 97 -39.39 14.65 -19.75
N GLY A 98 -38.95 13.95 -18.71
CA GLY A 98 -37.52 13.70 -18.42
C GLY A 98 -36.96 12.56 -19.28
N GLN A 99 -35.76 12.77 -19.84
CA GLN A 99 -35.12 11.85 -20.79
C GLN A 99 -33.88 11.15 -20.20
N ILE A 100 -33.89 10.85 -18.90
CA ILE A 100 -32.74 10.30 -18.18
C ILE A 100 -32.44 8.85 -18.63
N ASP A 101 -33.45 8.10 -19.08
CA ASP A 101 -33.28 6.75 -19.63
C ASP A 101 -32.42 6.73 -20.92
N TYR A 102 -32.48 7.79 -21.73
CA TYR A 102 -31.62 7.97 -22.90
C TYR A 102 -30.15 7.99 -22.51
N LEU A 103 -29.79 8.62 -21.38
CA LEU A 103 -28.42 8.70 -20.93
C LEU A 103 -27.85 7.34 -20.53
N ARG A 104 -28.68 6.45 -19.96
CA ARG A 104 -28.26 5.08 -19.66
C ARG A 104 -27.99 4.28 -20.93
N ARG A 105 -28.87 4.39 -21.94
CA ARG A 105 -28.65 3.75 -23.25
C ARG A 105 -27.42 4.31 -23.95
N LEU A 106 -27.18 5.63 -23.85
CA LEU A 106 -25.98 6.28 -24.36
C LEU A 106 -24.71 5.73 -23.71
N ALA A 107 -24.71 5.56 -22.38
CA ALA A 107 -23.57 4.98 -21.67
C ALA A 107 -23.25 3.57 -22.17
N TRP A 108 -24.27 2.74 -22.38
CA TRP A 108 -24.11 1.37 -22.89
C TRP A 108 -23.59 1.36 -24.33
N LYS A 109 -24.15 2.19 -25.21
CA LYS A 109 -23.69 2.35 -26.60
C LYS A 109 -22.23 2.79 -26.69
N LEU A 110 -21.83 3.76 -25.86
CA LEU A 110 -20.42 4.20 -25.79
C LEU A 110 -19.51 3.07 -25.31
N LYS A 111 -19.99 2.21 -24.39
CA LYS A 111 -19.20 1.08 -23.88
C LYS A 111 -19.02 -0.01 -24.93
N GLU A 112 -20.06 -0.27 -25.72
CA GLU A 112 -19.99 -1.17 -26.88
C GLU A 112 -18.97 -0.66 -27.91
N ARG A 113 -18.99 0.65 -28.20
CA ARG A 113 -18.02 1.29 -29.09
C ARG A 113 -16.59 1.23 -28.57
N GLU A 114 -16.37 1.41 -27.26
CA GLU A 114 -15.05 1.25 -26.63
C GLU A 114 -14.46 -0.14 -26.87
N ASN A 115 -15.29 -1.19 -26.84
CA ASN A 115 -14.83 -2.57 -27.06
C ASN A 115 -14.32 -2.79 -28.49
N VAL A 116 -14.80 -2.01 -29.47
CA VAL A 116 -14.38 -2.15 -30.87
C VAL A 116 -13.28 -1.17 -31.26
N VAL A 117 -13.40 0.10 -30.85
CA VAL A 117 -12.48 1.18 -31.25
C VAL A 117 -11.22 1.23 -30.37
N GLY A 118 -11.28 0.61 -29.19
CA GLY A 118 -10.28 0.71 -28.14
C GLY A 118 -10.71 1.68 -27.04
N ARG A 119 -9.95 1.68 -25.95
CA ARG A 119 -10.25 2.42 -24.72
C ARG A 119 -10.49 3.92 -24.96
N ILE A 120 -11.57 4.47 -24.39
CA ILE A 120 -11.89 5.89 -24.45
C ILE A 120 -11.06 6.66 -23.40
N GLY A 121 -10.11 7.45 -23.89
CA GLY A 121 -9.20 8.23 -23.02
C GLY A 121 -9.82 9.48 -22.40
N ALA A 122 -10.74 10.15 -23.11
CA ALA A 122 -11.43 11.35 -22.63
C ALA A 122 -12.88 11.44 -23.13
N ILE A 123 -13.77 12.04 -22.31
CA ILE A 123 -15.16 12.34 -22.66
C ILE A 123 -15.44 13.82 -22.38
N GLY A 124 -15.81 14.55 -23.43
CA GLY A 124 -16.22 15.95 -23.37
C GLY A 124 -17.72 16.10 -23.31
N VAL A 125 -18.26 16.68 -22.23
CA VAL A 125 -19.69 16.99 -22.11
C VAL A 125 -19.91 18.47 -22.42
N LEU A 126 -20.41 18.75 -23.63
CA LEU A 126 -20.62 20.11 -24.14
C LEU A 126 -22.11 20.46 -24.14
N GLY A 127 -22.43 21.64 -23.63
CA GLY A 127 -23.79 22.18 -23.54
C GLY A 127 -23.81 23.48 -22.73
N ASN A 128 -24.81 24.32 -22.98
CA ASN A 128 -24.97 25.60 -22.26
C ASN A 128 -25.67 25.41 -20.91
N ASP A 129 -26.48 24.35 -20.76
CA ASP A 129 -27.21 24.08 -19.52
C ASP A 129 -26.39 23.23 -18.54
N TYR A 130 -26.18 23.71 -17.31
CA TYR A 130 -25.43 22.99 -16.29
C TYR A 130 -26.13 21.69 -15.86
N TYR A 131 -27.45 21.72 -15.68
CA TYR A 131 -28.19 20.57 -15.13
C TYR A 131 -28.23 19.39 -16.10
N ASP A 132 -28.35 19.66 -17.40
CA ASP A 132 -28.21 18.65 -18.44
C ASP A 132 -26.81 18.01 -18.41
N LYS A 133 -25.75 18.83 -18.32
CA LYS A 133 -24.36 18.34 -18.25
C LYS A 133 -24.15 17.44 -17.03
N LEU A 134 -24.69 17.84 -15.88
CA LEU A 134 -24.62 17.07 -14.64
C LEU A 134 -25.32 15.71 -14.78
N LEU A 135 -26.49 15.64 -15.41
CA LEU A 135 -27.18 14.38 -15.66
C LEU A 135 -26.35 13.45 -16.56
N VAL A 136 -25.75 14.00 -17.62
CA VAL A 136 -24.82 13.24 -18.48
C VAL A 136 -23.62 12.71 -17.68
N LEU A 137 -23.02 13.54 -16.83
CA LEU A 137 -21.91 13.13 -15.96
C LEU A 137 -22.33 12.03 -14.96
N LYS A 138 -23.53 12.14 -14.37
CA LYS A 138 -24.12 11.13 -13.47
C LYS A 138 -24.28 9.78 -14.16
N ALA A 139 -24.65 9.77 -15.44
CA ALA A 139 -24.82 8.55 -16.22
C ALA A 139 -23.50 7.94 -16.71
N LEU A 140 -22.55 8.76 -17.18
CA LEU A 140 -21.34 8.26 -17.85
C LEU A 140 -20.20 7.92 -16.88
N ARG A 141 -19.99 8.70 -15.81
CA ARG A 141 -18.83 8.49 -14.91
C ARG A 141 -18.79 7.12 -14.22
N PRO A 142 -19.91 6.50 -13.82
CA PRO A 142 -19.89 5.14 -13.28
C PRO A 142 -19.46 4.09 -14.31
N THR A 143 -19.81 4.29 -15.58
CA THR A 143 -19.47 3.39 -16.69
C THR A 143 -18.03 3.57 -17.18
N PHE A 144 -17.52 4.79 -17.09
CA PHE A 144 -16.18 5.19 -17.50
C PHE A 144 -15.39 5.78 -16.32
N PRO A 145 -15.06 5.00 -15.28
CA PRO A 145 -14.30 5.48 -14.12
C PRO A 145 -12.87 5.92 -14.47
N ASP A 146 -12.41 5.51 -15.65
CA ASP A 146 -11.03 5.46 -16.08
C ASP A 146 -10.69 6.55 -17.14
N THR A 147 -11.62 7.47 -17.36
CA THR A 147 -11.64 8.42 -18.47
C THR A 147 -11.58 9.85 -17.96
N VAL A 148 -10.80 10.71 -18.62
CA VAL A 148 -10.76 12.14 -18.29
C VAL A 148 -12.06 12.79 -18.75
N PHE A 149 -12.80 13.39 -17.82
CA PHE A 149 -13.99 14.17 -18.16
C PHE A 149 -13.62 15.64 -18.28
N PHE A 150 -14.11 16.28 -19.32
CA PHE A 150 -14.00 17.72 -19.48
C PHE A 150 -15.31 18.35 -19.95
N SER A 151 -15.44 19.66 -19.72
CA SER A 151 -16.63 20.43 -20.09
C SER A 151 -16.27 21.90 -20.32
N THR A 152 -17.27 22.69 -20.71
CA THR A 152 -17.18 24.14 -20.81
C THR A 152 -18.08 24.81 -19.78
N ASP A 153 -17.79 26.07 -19.51
CA ASP A 153 -18.54 26.97 -18.63
C ASP A 153 -18.47 26.57 -17.15
N ALA A 154 -17.76 27.38 -16.38
CA ALA A 154 -17.68 27.25 -14.92
C ALA A 154 -19.02 27.57 -14.27
N HIS A 155 -19.45 26.74 -13.32
CA HIS A 155 -20.68 26.93 -12.56
C HIS A 155 -20.48 26.52 -11.09
N ALA A 156 -20.95 27.33 -10.15
CA ALA A 156 -20.77 27.15 -8.71
C ALA A 156 -21.43 25.86 -8.18
N ALA A 157 -22.53 25.42 -8.79
CA ALA A 157 -23.15 24.14 -8.41
C ALA A 157 -22.23 22.93 -8.67
N MET A 158 -21.16 23.04 -9.48
CA MET A 158 -20.14 21.99 -9.57
C MET A 158 -19.43 21.76 -8.22
N LEU A 159 -19.45 22.74 -7.32
CA LEU A 159 -18.88 22.68 -5.98
C LEU A 159 -19.93 22.29 -4.93
N ASP A 160 -21.21 22.25 -5.30
CA ASP A 160 -22.27 21.82 -4.39
C ASP A 160 -22.08 20.36 -4.00
N ARG A 161 -22.36 20.03 -2.75
CA ARG A 161 -22.11 18.70 -2.18
C ARG A 161 -22.74 17.56 -2.98
N ASP A 162 -23.98 17.73 -3.46
CA ASP A 162 -24.71 16.66 -4.15
C ASP A 162 -24.25 16.48 -5.60
N ASP A 163 -23.63 17.51 -6.17
CA ASP A 163 -23.12 17.46 -7.53
C ASP A 163 -21.62 17.16 -7.57
N ASN A 164 -20.85 17.58 -6.57
CA ASN A 164 -19.40 17.43 -6.47
C ASN A 164 -18.94 15.98 -6.56
N LYS A 165 -19.73 15.03 -6.03
CA LYS A 165 -19.46 13.59 -6.21
C LYS A 165 -19.37 13.18 -7.69
N HIS A 166 -20.05 13.89 -8.58
CA HIS A 166 -20.07 13.67 -10.02
C HIS A 166 -19.29 14.71 -10.81
N THR A 167 -18.95 15.88 -10.27
CA THR A 167 -18.19 16.93 -10.97
C THR A 167 -16.74 17.06 -10.53
N ARG A 168 -16.32 16.54 -9.36
CA ARG A 168 -14.91 16.57 -8.91
C ARG A 168 -13.96 15.94 -9.92
N ASN A 169 -12.77 16.50 -10.11
CA ASN A 169 -11.81 16.13 -11.16
C ASN A 169 -12.35 16.34 -12.60
N LEU A 170 -13.40 17.15 -12.79
CA LEU A 170 -13.82 17.60 -14.11
C LEU A 170 -12.90 18.75 -14.55
N VAL A 171 -12.33 18.65 -15.74
CA VAL A 171 -11.60 19.75 -16.36
C VAL A 171 -12.60 20.68 -17.04
N VAL A 172 -12.60 21.96 -16.69
CA VAL A 172 -13.56 22.95 -17.19
C VAL A 172 -12.80 24.07 -17.88
N ALA A 173 -13.08 24.26 -19.17
CA ALA A 173 -12.66 25.44 -19.90
C ALA A 173 -13.71 26.54 -19.76
N ALA A 174 -13.33 27.71 -19.24
CA ALA A 174 -14.23 28.83 -19.07
C ALA A 174 -13.52 30.16 -19.37
N GLY A 175 -14.27 31.14 -19.87
CA GLY A 175 -13.70 32.49 -20.07
C GLY A 175 -13.27 33.14 -18.75
N TYR A 176 -14.01 32.88 -17.68
CA TYR A 176 -13.76 33.41 -16.36
C TYR A 176 -13.98 32.34 -15.28
N GLY A 177 -13.31 32.51 -14.13
CA GLY A 177 -13.65 31.78 -12.91
C GLY A 177 -14.91 32.33 -12.23
N LEU A 178 -15.25 31.77 -11.07
CA LEU A 178 -16.37 32.23 -10.25
C LEU A 178 -16.06 33.51 -9.46
N SER A 179 -14.79 33.93 -9.42
CA SER A 179 -14.33 35.13 -8.73
C SER A 179 -13.26 35.84 -9.54
N LEU A 180 -13.17 37.16 -9.39
CA LEU A 180 -12.06 37.97 -9.90
C LEU A 180 -11.02 38.22 -8.80
N ASP A 181 -9.87 38.78 -9.19
CA ASP A 181 -8.87 39.24 -8.23
C ASP A 181 -9.47 40.32 -7.30
N GLN A 182 -9.07 40.34 -6.03
CA GLN A 182 -9.67 41.21 -5.01
C GLN A 182 -9.83 42.70 -5.39
N PRO A 183 -8.88 43.36 -6.10
CA PRO A 183 -9.05 44.75 -6.55
C PRO A 183 -10.18 44.93 -7.57
N GLU A 184 -10.45 43.89 -8.36
CA GLU A 184 -11.47 43.84 -9.39
C GLU A 184 -12.80 43.29 -8.85
N GLN A 185 -12.79 42.36 -7.89
CA GLN A 185 -14.01 41.83 -7.26
C GLN A 185 -14.63 42.82 -6.27
N LYS A 186 -13.80 43.57 -5.52
CA LYS A 186 -14.21 44.43 -4.39
C LYS A 186 -15.04 43.63 -3.37
N ASP A 187 -16.16 44.18 -2.90
CA ASP A 187 -17.00 43.60 -1.86
C ASP A 187 -18.11 42.67 -2.42
N ILE A 188 -18.05 42.33 -3.70
CA ILE A 188 -19.06 41.51 -4.36
C ILE A 188 -18.77 40.03 -4.11
N ALA A 189 -19.80 39.28 -3.70
CA ALA A 189 -19.71 37.85 -3.48
C ALA A 189 -19.29 37.09 -4.76
N PRO A 190 -18.71 35.88 -4.63
CA PRO A 190 -18.44 35.01 -5.78
C PRO A 190 -19.68 34.80 -6.65
N PHE A 191 -19.48 34.79 -7.96
CA PHE A 191 -20.52 34.62 -8.96
C PHE A 191 -20.96 33.17 -9.10
N ARG A 192 -22.18 32.96 -9.60
CA ARG A 192 -22.75 31.63 -9.79
C ARG A 192 -22.17 30.93 -11.02
N ASP A 193 -21.81 31.66 -12.05
CA ASP A 193 -21.32 31.10 -13.30
C ASP A 193 -20.38 32.07 -14.04
N THR A 194 -19.68 31.54 -15.04
CA THR A 194 -18.76 32.33 -15.88
C THR A 194 -19.46 33.45 -16.66
N TYR A 195 -20.77 33.37 -16.92
CA TYR A 195 -21.51 34.38 -17.67
C TYR A 195 -21.80 35.59 -16.79
N GLN A 196 -22.12 35.40 -15.52
CA GLN A 196 -22.23 36.47 -14.53
C GLN A 196 -20.90 37.20 -14.35
N THR A 197 -19.78 36.46 -14.22
CA THR A 197 -18.46 37.08 -14.13
C THR A 197 -18.14 37.88 -15.38
N SER A 198 -18.42 37.33 -16.57
CA SER A 198 -18.15 38.03 -17.83
C SER A 198 -19.02 39.28 -18.00
N ALA A 199 -20.30 39.21 -17.64
CA ALA A 199 -21.21 40.36 -17.65
C ALA A 199 -20.70 41.46 -16.70
N PHE A 200 -20.30 41.08 -15.48
CA PHE A 200 -19.76 42.03 -14.51
C PHE A 200 -18.49 42.73 -15.00
N VAL A 201 -17.53 41.97 -15.55
CA VAL A 201 -16.30 42.52 -16.16
C VAL A 201 -16.63 43.44 -17.32
N ALA A 202 -17.52 43.03 -18.23
CA ALA A 202 -17.92 43.80 -19.40
C ALA A 202 -18.60 45.12 -19.00
N THR A 203 -19.51 45.09 -18.02
CA THR A 203 -20.16 46.29 -17.50
C THR A 203 -19.16 47.24 -16.86
N ARG A 204 -18.20 46.74 -16.05
CA ARG A 204 -17.17 47.60 -15.46
C ARG A 204 -16.22 48.20 -16.48
N ALA A 205 -15.86 47.44 -17.51
CA ALA A 205 -15.06 47.94 -18.62
C ALA A 205 -15.81 49.02 -19.41
N ALA A 206 -17.11 48.84 -19.64
CA ALA A 206 -17.95 49.80 -20.37
C ALA A 206 -18.16 51.13 -19.61
N ILE A 207 -18.25 51.09 -18.28
CA ILE A 207 -18.44 52.29 -17.43
C ILE A 207 -17.16 53.16 -17.35
N GLY A 208 -16.03 52.73 -17.93
CA GLY A 208 -14.84 53.58 -18.11
C GLY A 208 -13.97 53.77 -16.86
N GLY A 209 -14.20 52.99 -15.80
CA GLY A 209 -13.28 52.97 -14.66
C GLY A 209 -12.04 52.15 -15.01
N ASN A 210 -10.83 52.72 -14.88
CA ASN A 210 -9.51 52.05 -14.94
C ASN A 210 -9.28 50.94 -13.89
N SER A 211 -10.37 50.34 -13.39
CA SER A 211 -10.44 49.44 -12.25
C SER A 211 -10.46 47.96 -12.64
N VAL A 212 -10.58 47.62 -13.93
CA VAL A 212 -10.53 46.25 -14.43
C VAL A 212 -9.61 46.23 -15.65
N ASN A 213 -8.56 45.40 -15.60
CA ASN A 213 -7.63 45.29 -16.71
C ASN A 213 -8.24 44.39 -17.81
N TYR A 214 -9.08 44.97 -18.67
CA TYR A 214 -9.72 44.23 -19.75
C TYR A 214 -8.72 43.50 -20.68
N LYS A 215 -7.50 44.05 -20.85
CA LYS A 215 -6.44 43.39 -21.63
C LYS A 215 -5.90 42.12 -20.95
N LYS A 216 -5.92 42.04 -19.61
CA LYS A 216 -5.56 40.83 -18.84
C LYS A 216 -6.58 39.71 -19.03
N HIS A 217 -7.85 40.05 -19.24
CA HIS A 217 -8.94 39.07 -19.40
C HIS A 217 -9.30 38.78 -20.85
N ARG A 218 -8.81 39.60 -21.79
CA ARG A 218 -8.99 39.41 -23.23
C ARG A 218 -7.84 38.57 -23.78
N GLY A 219 -8.08 37.29 -24.04
CA GLY A 219 -7.07 36.48 -24.72
C GLY A 219 -7.42 35.01 -24.83
N ASP A 220 -7.54 34.32 -23.71
CA ASP A 220 -7.56 32.86 -23.71
C ASP A 220 -8.56 32.30 -22.71
N ALA A 221 -9.21 31.18 -23.08
CA ALA A 221 -10.03 30.41 -22.16
C ALA A 221 -9.15 29.90 -21.02
N ARG A 222 -9.64 30.02 -19.79
CA ARG A 222 -8.96 29.49 -18.61
C ARG A 222 -9.37 28.06 -18.36
N LEU A 223 -8.43 27.24 -17.93
CA LEU A 223 -8.65 25.86 -17.52
C LEU A 223 -8.73 25.78 -15.99
N PHE A 224 -9.77 25.09 -15.53
CA PHE A 224 -10.00 24.79 -14.12
C PHE A 224 -10.17 23.29 -13.94
N GLU A 225 -9.76 22.78 -12.79
CA GLU A 225 -10.16 21.48 -12.30
C GLU A 225 -11.13 21.66 -11.13
N VAL A 226 -12.27 20.97 -11.18
CA VAL A 226 -13.25 21.02 -10.09
C VAL A 226 -12.70 20.29 -8.87
N GLY A 227 -12.34 21.05 -7.83
CA GLY A 227 -11.99 20.54 -6.50
C GLY A 227 -13.21 20.25 -5.64
N ARG A 228 -12.99 19.97 -4.35
CA ARG A 228 -14.08 19.76 -3.38
C ARG A 228 -14.82 21.05 -3.01
N SER A 229 -14.10 22.17 -2.93
CA SER A 229 -14.64 23.45 -2.44
C SER A 229 -14.37 24.64 -3.36
N GLU A 230 -13.47 24.50 -4.33
CA GLU A 230 -13.12 25.56 -5.26
C GLU A 230 -12.80 25.01 -6.65
N LEU A 231 -12.89 25.88 -7.66
CA LEU A 231 -12.38 25.60 -8.99
C LEU A 231 -10.89 25.92 -9.01
N VAL A 232 -10.06 24.89 -9.09
CA VAL A 232 -8.61 24.99 -9.04
C VAL A 232 -8.09 25.41 -10.43
N PRO A 233 -7.45 26.58 -10.59
CA PRO A 233 -6.91 26.98 -11.88
C PRO A 233 -5.73 26.09 -12.28
N LEU A 234 -5.72 25.64 -13.54
CA LEU A 234 -4.65 24.81 -14.12
C LEU A 234 -3.63 25.65 -14.91
N ASP A 235 -4.02 26.82 -15.43
CA ASP A 235 -3.17 27.63 -16.31
C ASP A 235 -1.94 28.23 -15.61
N THR A 236 -2.00 28.39 -14.28
CA THR A 236 -0.88 28.92 -13.49
C THR A 236 0.32 27.97 -13.38
N LEU A 237 0.16 26.70 -13.80
CA LEU A 237 1.22 25.68 -13.72
C LEU A 237 2.26 25.78 -14.86
N ARG A 238 1.97 26.52 -15.94
CA ARG A 238 2.82 26.56 -17.16
C ARG A 238 3.90 27.64 -17.17
N ASP A 239 3.76 28.71 -16.38
CA ASP A 239 4.56 29.94 -16.59
C ASP A 239 5.90 30.00 -15.84
N HIS A 240 6.31 28.96 -15.11
CA HIS A 240 7.59 28.96 -14.36
C HIS A 240 8.60 27.98 -14.96
N ALA A 241 9.42 28.46 -15.90
CA ALA A 241 10.66 27.78 -16.27
C ALA A 241 11.66 27.81 -15.09
N PRO A 242 12.39 26.73 -14.78
CA PRO A 242 13.20 26.63 -13.57
C PRO A 242 14.39 27.58 -13.60
N GLY A 243 14.43 28.52 -12.64
CA GLY A 243 15.68 29.14 -12.22
C GLY A 243 16.48 28.18 -11.32
N TRP A 244 17.77 27.97 -11.60
CA TRP A 244 18.67 27.11 -10.82
C TRP A 244 18.68 27.41 -9.30
N GLN A 245 18.24 28.61 -8.90
CA GLN A 245 18.19 29.13 -7.54
C GLN A 245 17.29 28.29 -6.59
N HIS A 246 16.25 27.63 -7.09
CA HIS A 246 15.31 26.85 -6.25
C HIS A 246 15.83 25.46 -5.84
N ILE A 247 16.82 24.92 -6.55
CA ILE A 247 17.52 23.66 -6.19
C ILE A 247 18.68 23.95 -5.22
N ILE A 248 19.29 25.13 -5.35
CA ILE A 248 20.49 25.54 -4.60
C ILE A 248 20.16 25.81 -3.13
N GLY A 249 19.02 26.45 -2.81
CA GLY A 249 18.64 26.78 -1.42
C GLY A 249 18.58 25.56 -0.48
N PRO A 250 17.86 24.48 -0.81
CA PRO A 250 17.81 23.28 0.01
C PRO A 250 19.14 22.53 0.11
N LEU A 251 19.93 22.52 -0.97
CA LEU A 251 21.28 21.94 -0.98
C LEU A 251 22.24 22.73 -0.08
N ILE A 252 22.16 24.07 -0.09
CA ILE A 252 22.91 24.94 0.82
C ILE A 252 22.45 24.72 2.26
N LEU A 253 21.15 24.57 2.53
CA LEU A 253 20.65 24.30 3.89
C LEU A 253 21.17 22.94 4.40
N ALA A 254 21.10 21.89 3.56
CA ALA A 254 21.65 20.58 3.88
C ALA A 254 23.18 20.61 4.08
N ALA A 255 23.90 21.39 3.27
CA ALA A 255 25.34 21.59 3.39
C ALA A 255 25.73 22.43 4.63
N MET A 256 24.94 23.46 4.99
CA MET A 256 25.12 24.25 6.22
C MET A 256 24.88 23.39 7.45
N VAL A 257 23.81 22.60 7.47
CA VAL A 257 23.55 21.64 8.55
C VAL A 257 24.69 20.62 8.65
N TRP A 258 25.23 20.15 7.51
CA TRP A 258 26.40 19.25 7.48
C TRP A 258 27.68 19.90 8.04
N LEU A 259 27.97 21.15 7.66
CA LEU A 259 29.15 21.91 8.10
C LEU A 259 29.11 22.29 9.58
N ILE A 260 27.96 22.79 10.07
CA ILE A 260 27.77 23.14 11.49
C ILE A 260 27.92 21.90 12.38
N SER A 261 27.51 20.73 11.88
CA SER A 261 27.62 19.47 12.60
C SER A 261 29.04 18.88 12.59
N GLY A 262 29.77 19.06 11.48
CA GLY A 262 31.19 18.68 11.37
C GLY A 262 32.08 19.49 12.31
N ALA A 263 31.76 20.76 12.52
CA ALA A 263 32.45 21.65 13.46
C ALA A 263 32.19 21.30 14.95
N ALA A 264 31.07 20.63 15.27
CA ALA A 264 30.69 20.30 16.65
C ALA A 264 31.29 18.98 17.19
N GLY A 265 32.10 18.24 16.43
CA GLY A 265 32.88 17.10 16.94
C GLY A 265 32.09 15.84 17.36
N PHE A 266 30.80 15.72 17.03
CA PHE A 266 29.94 14.61 17.45
C PHE A 266 30.13 13.34 16.58
N THR A 267 31.04 12.44 16.99
CA THR A 267 31.44 11.25 16.22
C THR A 267 31.11 9.91 16.90
N GLN A 268 29.88 9.70 17.41
CA GLN A 268 29.44 8.36 17.85
C GLN A 268 28.61 7.58 16.80
N ARG A 269 28.84 6.26 16.75
CA ARG A 269 28.31 5.29 15.75
C ARG A 269 26.77 5.24 15.66
N GLY A 270 26.06 5.59 16.74
CA GLY A 270 24.59 5.68 16.77
C GLY A 270 24.01 6.93 16.09
N GLN A 271 24.75 8.04 16.08
CA GLN A 271 24.28 9.30 15.48
C GLN A 271 24.48 9.33 13.95
N ARG A 272 25.37 8.51 13.39
CA ARG A 272 25.53 8.40 11.93
C ARG A 272 24.25 7.93 11.24
N CYS A 273 23.48 7.02 11.86
CA CYS A 273 22.20 6.57 11.32
C CYS A 273 21.11 7.64 11.39
N THR A 274 21.06 8.43 12.47
CA THR A 274 20.10 9.55 12.57
C THR A 274 20.39 10.65 11.55
N TRP A 275 21.67 10.92 11.27
CA TRP A 275 22.05 11.93 10.27
C TRP A 275 21.82 11.49 8.82
N ILE A 276 22.03 10.20 8.50
CA ILE A 276 21.66 9.65 7.19
C ILE A 276 20.14 9.77 6.97
N LEU A 277 19.33 9.55 8.02
CA LEU A 277 17.88 9.73 7.95
C LEU A 277 17.46 11.20 7.81
N VAL A 278 18.15 12.13 8.46
CA VAL A 278 17.89 13.57 8.30
C VAL A 278 18.27 14.03 6.90
N LEU A 279 19.46 13.66 6.40
CA LEU A 279 19.93 14.05 5.07
C LEU A 279 19.08 13.43 3.95
N SER A 280 18.68 12.17 4.09
CA SER A 280 17.77 11.52 3.14
C SER A 280 16.37 12.14 3.22
N GLY A 281 15.89 12.50 4.41
CA GLY A 281 14.64 13.22 4.61
C GLY A 281 14.66 14.63 3.98
N THR A 282 15.73 15.40 4.16
CA THR A 282 15.87 16.73 3.55
C THR A 282 16.01 16.65 2.04
N LEU A 283 16.77 15.67 1.51
CA LEU A 283 16.90 15.45 0.07
C LEU A 283 15.55 15.04 -0.53
N LEU A 284 14.80 14.17 0.14
CA LEU A 284 13.47 13.75 -0.27
C LEU A 284 12.47 14.92 -0.26
N LEU A 285 12.49 15.77 0.77
CA LEU A 285 11.66 16.98 0.85
C LEU A 285 12.03 18.00 -0.24
N SER A 286 13.31 18.12 -0.57
CA SER A 286 13.80 19.00 -1.64
C SER A 286 13.38 18.49 -3.02
N LEU A 287 13.46 17.18 -3.24
CA LEU A 287 12.99 16.52 -4.46
C LEU A 287 11.46 16.57 -4.60
N LEU A 288 10.73 16.41 -3.49
CA LEU A 288 9.28 16.61 -3.44
C LEU A 288 8.92 18.06 -3.77
N HIS A 289 9.59 19.04 -3.16
CA HIS A 289 9.36 20.45 -3.45
C HIS A 289 9.62 20.77 -4.93
N TYR A 290 10.74 20.28 -5.47
CA TYR A 290 11.07 20.38 -6.88
C TYR A 290 9.99 19.72 -7.76
N ALA A 291 9.57 18.51 -7.45
CA ALA A 291 8.53 17.84 -8.20
C ALA A 291 7.22 18.65 -8.17
N THR A 292 6.78 19.14 -7.00
CA THR A 292 5.52 19.88 -6.86
C THR A 292 5.48 21.24 -7.57
N GLN A 293 6.63 21.88 -7.82
CA GLN A 293 6.67 23.18 -8.50
C GLN A 293 6.72 23.08 -10.02
N TYR A 294 7.15 21.94 -10.56
CA TYR A 294 7.47 21.80 -11.99
C TYR A 294 6.74 20.62 -12.65
N THR A 295 5.73 20.05 -12.00
CA THR A 295 4.85 19.03 -12.57
C THR A 295 3.51 19.61 -12.99
N ASP A 296 2.89 19.02 -14.02
CA ASP A 296 1.50 19.26 -14.45
C ASP A 296 0.44 18.83 -13.40
N GLU A 297 0.85 18.59 -12.16
CA GLU A 297 0.03 18.15 -11.03
C GLU A 297 -0.10 19.25 -9.98
N PRO A 298 -1.32 19.74 -9.71
CA PRO A 298 -1.52 20.76 -8.68
C PRO A 298 -1.25 20.18 -7.28
N MET A 299 -0.68 21.00 -6.38
CA MET A 299 -0.40 20.61 -4.99
C MET A 299 -1.50 21.11 -4.04
N TYR A 300 -2.51 20.27 -3.79
CA TYR A 300 -3.58 20.55 -2.81
C TYR A 300 -3.79 19.36 -1.88
N TRP A 301 -3.86 19.61 -0.58
CA TRP A 301 -4.02 18.54 0.40
C TRP A 301 -5.43 17.98 0.49
N LEU A 302 -6.46 18.83 0.40
CA LEU A 302 -7.84 18.42 0.72
C LEU A 302 -8.85 18.75 -0.38
N GLN A 303 -8.41 19.34 -1.50
CA GLN A 303 -9.31 19.61 -2.63
C GLN A 303 -9.66 18.35 -3.43
N GLY A 304 -9.00 17.22 -3.17
CA GLY A 304 -9.33 15.97 -3.84
C GLY A 304 -8.93 15.90 -5.31
N VAL A 305 -7.90 16.65 -5.70
CA VAL A 305 -7.38 16.78 -7.09
C VAL A 305 -5.87 16.51 -7.19
N SER A 306 -5.21 16.10 -6.11
CA SER A 306 -3.74 15.98 -6.06
C SER A 306 -3.29 14.62 -5.56
N ILE A 307 -2.36 14.01 -6.29
CA ILE A 307 -1.75 12.74 -5.90
C ILE A 307 -0.67 12.88 -4.82
N TRP A 308 -0.05 14.06 -4.67
CA TRP A 308 1.12 14.26 -3.82
C TRP A 308 0.92 13.91 -2.33
N PRO A 309 -0.21 14.25 -1.67
CA PRO A 309 -0.45 13.82 -0.30
C PRO A 309 -0.42 12.29 -0.14
N SER A 310 -0.98 11.55 -1.11
CA SER A 310 -0.94 10.09 -1.14
C SER A 310 0.49 9.58 -1.26
N GLU A 311 1.31 10.18 -2.13
CA GLU A 311 2.72 9.80 -2.29
C GLU A 311 3.56 10.09 -1.05
N ILE A 312 3.32 11.21 -0.38
CA ILE A 312 3.99 11.53 0.90
C ILE A 312 3.65 10.49 1.96
N ILE A 313 2.38 10.09 2.08
CA ILE A 313 1.96 9.04 3.03
C ILE A 313 2.63 7.70 2.67
N ARG A 314 2.75 7.35 1.39
CA ARG A 314 3.45 6.13 0.95
C ARG A 314 4.94 6.17 1.25
N LEU A 315 5.59 7.32 1.08
CA LEU A 315 6.99 7.50 1.46
C LEU A 315 7.19 7.33 2.97
N ILE A 316 6.30 7.90 3.79
CA ILE A 316 6.31 7.70 5.24
C ILE A 316 6.09 6.22 5.57
N ALA A 317 5.13 5.55 4.92
CA ALA A 317 4.85 4.14 5.10
C ALA A 317 6.06 3.26 4.72
N MET A 318 6.73 3.56 3.61
CA MET A 318 7.94 2.88 3.16
C MET A 318 9.10 3.07 4.16
N ALA A 319 9.37 4.30 4.59
CA ALA A 319 10.43 4.58 5.55
C ALA A 319 10.17 3.89 6.90
N LEU A 320 8.93 3.95 7.39
CA LEU A 320 8.48 3.25 8.59
C LEU A 320 8.64 1.74 8.44
N ALA A 321 8.28 1.17 7.29
CA ALA A 321 8.40 -0.26 7.03
C ALA A 321 9.85 -0.73 7.09
N LEU A 322 10.77 -0.01 6.45
CA LEU A 322 12.20 -0.31 6.48
C LEU A 322 12.77 -0.20 7.91
N PHE A 323 12.38 0.84 8.66
CA PHE A 323 12.77 1.00 10.05
C PHE A 323 12.27 -0.16 10.93
N LEU A 324 10.99 -0.51 10.82
CA LEU A 324 10.38 -1.60 11.58
C LEU A 324 10.97 -2.96 11.21
N PHE A 325 11.34 -3.16 9.96
CA PHE A 325 12.02 -4.38 9.51
C PHE A 325 13.40 -4.50 10.15
N TRP A 326 14.23 -3.45 10.07
CA TRP A 326 15.53 -3.39 10.72
C TRP A 326 15.42 -3.57 12.23
N HIS A 327 14.48 -2.87 12.86
CA HIS A 327 14.22 -2.95 14.30
C HIS A 327 13.77 -4.36 14.70
N GLY A 328 12.86 -4.98 13.93
CA GLY A 328 12.39 -6.35 14.17
C GLY A 328 13.52 -7.38 14.09
N VAL A 329 14.33 -7.34 13.03
CA VAL A 329 15.47 -8.24 12.85
C VAL A 329 16.49 -8.08 13.99
N ASN A 330 16.85 -6.85 14.34
CA ASN A 330 17.81 -6.60 15.42
C ASN A 330 17.26 -7.00 16.78
N LYS A 331 15.97 -6.73 17.04
CA LYS A 331 15.33 -7.14 18.30
C LYS A 331 15.30 -8.66 18.43
N MET A 332 15.01 -9.39 17.36
CA MET A 332 15.07 -10.86 17.37
C MET A 332 16.49 -11.38 17.63
N ARG A 333 17.51 -10.78 16.99
CA ARG A 333 18.91 -11.15 17.22
C ARG A 333 19.31 -10.95 18.68
N LEU A 334 18.95 -9.80 19.26
CA LEU A 334 19.26 -9.50 20.65
C LEU A 334 18.55 -10.45 21.62
N VAL A 335 17.25 -10.69 21.43
CA VAL A 335 16.50 -11.59 22.30
C VAL A 335 17.00 -13.03 22.18
N ARG A 336 17.36 -13.49 20.98
CA ARG A 336 17.98 -14.82 20.80
C ARG A 336 19.32 -14.91 21.53
N ALA A 337 20.17 -13.89 21.47
CA ALA A 337 21.42 -13.85 22.22
C ALA A 337 21.19 -13.86 23.74
N GLN A 338 20.18 -13.13 24.22
CA GLN A 338 19.80 -13.12 25.64
C GLN A 338 19.26 -14.49 26.08
N LEU A 339 18.44 -15.14 25.27
CA LEU A 339 17.92 -16.49 25.54
C LEU A 339 19.04 -17.52 25.51
N ASP A 340 19.96 -17.42 24.56
CA ASP A 340 21.18 -18.22 24.50
C ASP A 340 21.98 -18.10 25.80
N GLU A 341 22.24 -16.88 26.26
CA GLU A 341 23.01 -16.66 27.48
C GLU A 341 22.26 -17.10 28.75
N THR A 342 20.94 -16.90 28.79
CA THR A 342 20.11 -17.22 29.96
C THR A 342 19.93 -18.73 30.12
N PHE A 343 19.63 -19.45 29.03
CA PHE A 343 19.26 -20.86 29.06
C PHE A 343 20.38 -21.81 28.61
N PHE A 344 21.40 -21.38 27.86
CA PHE A 344 22.43 -22.28 27.30
C PHE A 344 23.88 -21.85 27.58
N GLY A 345 24.12 -20.63 28.07
CA GLY A 345 25.44 -20.08 28.41
C GLY A 345 26.25 -19.56 27.21
N ARG A 346 27.44 -18.99 27.47
CA ARG A 346 28.31 -18.39 26.43
C ARG A 346 28.76 -19.41 25.37
N PRO A 347 29.04 -18.98 24.12
CA PRO A 347 29.34 -19.86 22.99
C PRO A 347 30.59 -20.75 23.18
N ASP A 348 31.60 -20.32 23.95
CA ASP A 348 32.80 -21.15 24.24
C ASP A 348 32.42 -22.45 24.95
N ASN A 349 31.59 -22.35 25.99
CA ASN A 349 31.11 -23.51 26.76
C ASN A 349 30.16 -24.42 25.94
N ARG A 350 29.75 -24.00 24.74
CA ARG A 350 28.83 -24.75 23.86
C ARG A 350 29.57 -25.80 23.03
N ARG A 351 30.81 -25.52 22.59
CA ARG A 351 31.66 -26.49 21.87
C ARG A 351 32.04 -27.66 22.76
N GLU A 352 32.56 -27.38 23.96
CA GLU A 352 32.91 -28.42 24.93
C GLU A 352 31.70 -29.29 25.32
N ARG A 353 30.52 -28.68 25.54
CA ARG A 353 29.27 -29.42 25.86
C ARG A 353 28.76 -30.29 24.71
N ARG A 354 28.86 -29.82 23.46
CA ARG A 354 28.53 -30.64 22.28
C ARG A 354 29.44 -31.85 22.17
N GLU A 355 30.74 -31.67 22.42
CA GLU A 355 31.72 -32.76 22.37
C GLU A 355 31.53 -33.79 23.48
N THR A 356 31.10 -33.37 24.68
CA THR A 356 30.77 -34.31 25.77
C THR A 356 29.50 -35.13 25.49
N PHE A 357 28.50 -34.52 24.85
CA PHE A 357 27.20 -35.17 24.61
C PHE A 357 27.16 -36.02 23.32
N CYS A 358 27.93 -35.65 22.29
CA CYS A 358 28.00 -36.37 21.00
C CYS A 358 29.04 -37.51 20.96
N ARG A 359 29.54 -38.00 22.10
CA ARG A 359 30.46 -39.14 22.13
C ARG A 359 29.72 -40.44 21.77
N LYS A 360 29.52 -40.69 20.47
CA LYS A 360 29.28 -42.04 19.96
C LYS A 360 30.58 -42.86 20.10
N PRO A 361 30.52 -44.17 20.38
CA PRO A 361 31.73 -45.00 20.38
C PRO A 361 32.38 -44.93 19.00
N LYS A 362 33.69 -44.60 18.97
CA LYS A 362 34.48 -44.59 17.73
C LYS A 362 34.42 -45.98 17.11
N MET A 363 33.73 -46.12 15.98
CA MET A 363 33.91 -47.27 15.11
C MET A 363 34.92 -46.84 14.05
N GLU A 364 36.13 -47.38 14.18
CA GLU A 364 37.25 -47.20 13.27
C GLU A 364 36.92 -47.94 11.97
N VAL A 365 36.72 -47.21 10.87
CA VAL A 365 36.59 -47.81 9.54
C VAL A 365 37.73 -47.27 8.68
N SER A 366 38.80 -48.05 8.62
CA SER A 366 39.90 -47.93 7.67
C SER A 366 39.50 -48.50 6.32
N GLY A 367 39.63 -47.70 5.24
CA GLY A 367 39.50 -48.18 3.87
C GLY A 367 40.16 -47.21 2.87
N PRO A 368 40.87 -47.71 1.84
CA PRO A 368 41.76 -46.90 1.01
C PRO A 368 40.98 -46.17 -0.09
N ARG A 369 41.24 -44.87 -0.24
CA ARG A 369 40.73 -44.06 -1.36
C ARG A 369 41.83 -43.81 -2.38
N SER A 370 41.85 -44.56 -3.46
CA SER A 370 42.50 -44.13 -4.70
C SER A 370 41.62 -43.07 -5.37
N LYS A 371 42.19 -41.89 -5.67
CA LYS A 371 41.54 -40.86 -6.50
C LYS A 371 42.20 -40.88 -7.89
N PRO A 372 41.43 -40.78 -9.00
CA PRO A 372 41.99 -40.76 -10.35
C PRO A 372 42.72 -39.44 -10.66
N ALA A 373 43.78 -39.53 -11.46
CA ALA A 373 44.78 -38.50 -11.75
C ALA A 373 44.22 -37.17 -12.32
N LEU A 374 43.00 -37.17 -12.88
CA LEU A 374 42.37 -35.98 -13.45
C LEU A 374 42.01 -34.92 -12.38
N ALA A 375 41.73 -35.36 -11.15
CA ALA A 375 41.41 -34.46 -10.03
C ALA A 375 42.64 -33.71 -9.48
N HIS A 376 43.84 -34.27 -9.69
CA HIS A 376 45.09 -33.65 -9.22
C HIS A 376 45.54 -32.52 -10.16
N TRP A 377 45.26 -32.63 -11.47
CA TRP A 377 45.62 -31.62 -12.47
C TRP A 377 44.79 -30.33 -12.33
N LEU A 378 43.48 -30.44 -12.07
CA LEU A 378 42.59 -29.29 -11.88
C LEU A 378 42.84 -28.51 -10.58
N SER A 379 43.41 -29.15 -9.55
CA SER A 379 43.66 -28.51 -8.25
C SER A 379 44.87 -27.56 -8.22
N ASN A 380 45.80 -27.70 -9.18
CA ASN A 380 47.07 -26.96 -9.16
C ASN A 380 47.02 -25.61 -9.93
N HIS A 381 45.94 -25.31 -10.66
CA HIS A 381 45.85 -24.11 -11.52
C HIS A 381 44.75 -23.10 -11.13
N ALA A 382 43.97 -23.37 -10.09
CA ALA A 382 42.99 -22.43 -9.55
C ALA A 382 43.49 -21.82 -8.23
N GLY A 383 43.76 -20.51 -8.24
CA GLY A 383 44.14 -19.75 -7.05
C GLY A 383 43.17 -19.97 -5.89
N ARG A 384 43.75 -20.35 -4.73
CA ARG A 384 43.17 -20.51 -3.39
C ARG A 384 41.70 -20.07 -3.20
N ALA A 385 40.80 -21.04 -3.34
CA ALA A 385 39.73 -21.30 -2.38
C ALA A 385 39.46 -22.80 -2.43
N ALA A 386 39.68 -23.52 -1.33
CA ALA A 386 39.30 -24.92 -1.22
C ALA A 386 37.80 -25.02 -1.57
N PRO A 387 37.39 -25.92 -2.48
CA PRO A 387 35.96 -26.14 -2.71
C PRO A 387 35.34 -26.55 -1.37
N PRO A 388 34.15 -26.03 -1.01
CA PRO A 388 33.44 -26.55 0.15
C PRO A 388 33.30 -28.06 -0.05
N GLU A 389 33.77 -28.85 0.92
CA GLU A 389 33.48 -30.29 0.93
C GLU A 389 31.99 -30.47 0.64
N PRO A 390 31.60 -31.42 -0.23
CA PRO A 390 30.19 -31.73 -0.42
C PRO A 390 29.61 -32.04 0.96
N LEU A 391 28.64 -31.23 1.38
CA LEU A 391 27.89 -31.40 2.62
C LEU A 391 27.45 -32.86 2.68
N ARG A 392 28.10 -33.63 3.55
CA ARG A 392 27.68 -34.98 3.91
C ARG A 392 26.20 -34.88 4.26
N ASP A 393 25.35 -35.68 3.60
CA ASP A 393 23.90 -35.66 3.85
C ASP A 393 23.65 -35.63 5.35
N PRO A 394 23.02 -34.57 5.89
CA PRO A 394 22.86 -34.45 7.33
C PRO A 394 21.93 -35.57 7.79
N GLY A 395 22.46 -36.51 8.57
CA GLY A 395 21.70 -37.61 9.15
C GLY A 395 20.48 -37.11 9.96
N PRO A 396 19.53 -38.01 10.29
CA PRO A 396 18.37 -37.64 11.08
C PRO A 396 18.78 -37.20 12.51
N CYS A 397 18.28 -36.04 12.92
CA CYS A 397 18.38 -35.47 14.26
C CYS A 397 17.04 -35.68 14.99
N LEU A 398 17.04 -35.77 16.33
CA LEU A 398 15.83 -35.98 17.14
C LEU A 398 15.11 -37.33 16.93
N ASN A 399 15.84 -38.44 16.97
CA ASN A 399 15.27 -39.80 16.85
C ASN A 399 15.04 -40.51 18.20
N GLY A 400 15.40 -39.88 19.32
CA GLY A 400 15.21 -40.43 20.66
C GLY A 400 13.79 -40.25 21.19
N THR A 401 13.39 -41.08 22.16
CA THR A 401 12.15 -40.92 22.93
C THR A 401 12.13 -39.64 23.75
N GLU A 402 13.30 -39.10 24.13
CA GLU A 402 13.51 -37.79 24.76
C GLU A 402 14.26 -36.85 23.81
N GLN A 403 13.80 -35.60 23.69
CA GLN A 403 14.40 -34.60 22.79
C GLN A 403 15.28 -33.61 23.55
N ASN A 404 16.50 -33.33 23.06
CA ASN A 404 17.39 -32.37 23.70
C ASN A 404 16.99 -30.92 23.37
N ALA A 405 16.71 -30.10 24.39
CA ALA A 405 16.30 -28.71 24.22
C ALA A 405 17.37 -27.85 23.51
N MET A 406 18.66 -28.14 23.72
CA MET A 406 19.77 -27.43 23.05
C MET A 406 19.82 -27.74 21.55
N GLU A 407 19.56 -28.99 21.16
CA GLU A 407 19.53 -29.39 19.75
C GLU A 407 18.34 -28.76 19.02
N ILE A 408 17.15 -28.73 19.66
CA ILE A 408 15.97 -28.04 19.13
C ILE A 408 16.28 -26.55 18.90
N TRP A 409 16.96 -25.91 19.86
CA TRP A 409 17.28 -24.49 19.78
C TRP A 409 18.37 -24.17 18.75
N ASP A 410 19.39 -25.03 18.59
CA ASP A 410 20.42 -24.88 17.56
C ASP A 410 19.82 -25.02 16.15
N ILE A 411 18.87 -25.95 15.96
CA ILE A 411 18.09 -26.05 14.71
C ILE A 411 17.22 -24.81 14.52
N TYR A 412 16.55 -24.34 15.58
CA TYR A 412 15.75 -23.12 15.52
C TYR A 412 16.59 -21.93 15.05
N ASN A 413 17.82 -21.76 15.53
CA ASN A 413 18.71 -20.66 15.17
C ASN A 413 19.41 -20.83 13.81
N GLY A 414 19.28 -21.99 13.15
CA GLY A 414 19.97 -22.29 11.91
C GLY A 414 21.46 -22.60 12.09
N ALA A 415 21.90 -22.91 13.32
CA ALA A 415 23.27 -23.34 13.61
C ALA A 415 23.53 -24.80 13.19
N GLN A 416 22.46 -25.59 12.99
CA GLN A 416 22.52 -26.98 12.55
C GLN A 416 21.38 -27.28 11.56
N ILE A 417 21.69 -27.85 10.40
CA ILE A 417 20.72 -28.26 9.37
C ILE A 417 20.59 -29.77 9.41
N CYS A 418 19.36 -30.27 9.63
CA CYS A 418 19.06 -31.70 9.73
C CYS A 418 18.02 -32.14 8.70
N SER A 419 18.04 -33.41 8.27
CA SER A 419 17.05 -33.96 7.31
C SER A 419 15.59 -33.97 7.82
N ASN A 420 15.36 -33.89 9.13
CA ASN A 420 14.01 -33.75 9.71
C ASN A 420 13.58 -32.29 9.97
N SER A 421 14.45 -31.30 9.69
CA SER A 421 14.08 -29.88 9.83
C SER A 421 13.07 -29.48 8.74
N PRO A 422 12.12 -28.58 9.03
CA PRO A 422 11.20 -28.05 8.03
C PRO A 422 11.96 -27.45 6.85
N LYS A 423 11.49 -27.66 5.61
CA LYS A 423 12.16 -27.18 4.40
C LYS A 423 12.48 -25.67 4.46
N PHE A 424 11.58 -24.86 5.02
CA PHE A 424 11.77 -23.41 5.15
C PHE A 424 12.92 -22.99 6.08
N LEU A 425 13.35 -23.85 7.02
CA LEU A 425 14.51 -23.62 7.90
C LEU A 425 15.84 -24.01 7.23
N ARG A 426 15.80 -24.78 6.14
CA ARG A 426 17.01 -25.20 5.39
C ARG A 426 17.52 -24.13 4.45
N TYR A 427 16.61 -23.37 3.86
CA TYR A 427 16.96 -22.27 2.96
C TYR A 427 17.28 -21.01 3.76
N PRO A 428 18.26 -20.21 3.32
CA PRO A 428 18.59 -18.95 3.96
C PRO A 428 17.40 -17.98 3.87
N PHE A 429 17.32 -17.07 4.85
CA PHE A 429 16.21 -16.12 5.03
C PHE A 429 15.82 -15.38 3.73
N TRP A 430 16.81 -14.91 2.97
CA TRP A 430 16.60 -14.15 1.73
C TRP A 430 16.00 -14.99 0.59
N ILE A 431 16.31 -16.28 0.49
CA ILE A 431 15.72 -17.17 -0.53
C ILE A 431 14.23 -17.40 -0.23
N ASN A 432 13.88 -17.70 1.03
CA ASN A 432 12.47 -17.81 1.42
C ASN A 432 11.71 -16.49 1.21
N GLY A 433 12.36 -15.35 1.48
CA GLY A 433 11.80 -14.03 1.22
C GLY A 433 11.55 -13.78 -0.26
N LEU A 434 12.49 -14.15 -1.13
CA LEU A 434 12.32 -14.05 -2.58
C LEU A 434 11.17 -14.93 -3.07
N ILE A 435 11.09 -16.18 -2.62
CA ILE A 435 9.97 -17.08 -2.97
C ILE A 435 8.63 -16.48 -2.53
N PHE A 436 8.56 -15.91 -1.32
CA PHE A 436 7.35 -15.25 -0.82
C PHE A 436 6.95 -14.05 -1.68
N VAL A 437 7.90 -13.19 -2.03
CA VAL A 437 7.68 -12.01 -2.89
C VAL A 437 7.21 -12.44 -4.28
N VAL A 438 7.88 -13.43 -4.90
CA VAL A 438 7.49 -13.96 -6.22
C VAL A 438 6.10 -14.58 -6.18
N ALA A 439 5.78 -15.37 -5.15
CA ALA A 439 4.45 -15.95 -4.98
C ALA A 439 3.37 -14.87 -4.80
N TYR A 440 3.68 -13.80 -4.08
CA TYR A 440 2.75 -12.68 -3.91
C TYR A 440 2.52 -11.91 -5.22
N PHE A 441 3.58 -11.61 -5.97
CA PHE A 441 3.44 -10.99 -7.29
C PHE A 441 2.72 -11.89 -8.28
N PHE A 442 2.93 -13.21 -8.22
CA PHE A 442 2.18 -14.16 -9.03
C PHE A 442 0.69 -14.14 -8.66
N LEU A 443 0.34 -14.16 -7.38
CA LEU A 443 -1.05 -14.00 -6.92
C LEU A 443 -1.67 -12.68 -7.38
N ALA A 444 -0.93 -11.58 -7.26
CA ALA A 444 -1.41 -10.27 -7.71
C ALA A 444 -1.62 -10.25 -9.23
N TRP A 445 -0.72 -10.88 -9.99
CA TRP A 445 -0.81 -11.00 -11.44
C TRP A 445 -1.99 -11.87 -11.88
N THR A 446 -2.24 -13.01 -11.21
CA THR A 446 -3.40 -13.85 -11.52
C THR A 446 -4.72 -13.18 -11.18
N LEU A 447 -4.81 -12.50 -10.03
CA LEU A 447 -6.01 -11.72 -9.66
C LEU A 447 -6.25 -10.55 -10.62
N LYS A 448 -5.17 -9.86 -11.03
CA LYS A 448 -5.28 -8.80 -12.06
C LYS A 448 -5.75 -9.36 -13.40
N TRP A 449 -5.34 -10.57 -13.78
CA TRP A 449 -5.82 -11.18 -15.02
C TRP A 449 -7.34 -11.46 -14.99
N LEU A 450 -7.90 -11.68 -13.80
CA LEU A 450 -9.34 -11.89 -13.60
C LEU A 450 -10.12 -10.56 -13.59
N ASP A 451 -9.50 -9.45 -13.19
CA ASP A 451 -10.10 -8.10 -13.21
C ASP A 451 -9.74 -7.36 -14.53
N LEU A 452 -10.69 -7.27 -15.46
CA LEU A 452 -10.53 -6.71 -16.82
C LEU A 452 -10.08 -5.23 -16.93
N LEU A 453 -9.75 -4.55 -15.83
CA LEU A 453 -9.36 -3.13 -15.83
C LEU A 453 -8.00 -2.92 -15.13
N PRO A 454 -7.03 -2.27 -15.78
CA PRO A 454 -5.75 -1.94 -15.15
C PRO A 454 -5.97 -0.90 -14.02
N PRO A 455 -5.28 -1.00 -12.87
CA PRO A 455 -5.35 0.00 -11.83
C PRO A 455 -4.83 1.34 -12.37
N ILE A 456 -5.64 2.38 -12.31
CA ILE A 456 -5.27 3.72 -12.76
C ILE A 456 -4.79 4.55 -11.59
N THR A 457 -3.78 5.33 -11.89
CA THR A 457 -3.22 6.36 -11.03
C THR A 457 -3.79 7.68 -11.53
N PRO A 458 -4.54 8.44 -10.70
CA PRO A 458 -5.02 9.79 -11.05
C PRO A 458 -3.82 10.75 -10.99
N ALA A 459 -2.83 10.52 -11.83
CA ALA A 459 -1.59 11.25 -11.92
C ALA A 459 -1.50 11.89 -13.31
N ARG A 460 -1.15 13.17 -13.34
CA ARG A 460 -1.07 14.05 -14.50
C ARG A 460 0.41 14.36 -14.74
N GLY A 461 0.82 14.37 -16.01
CA GLY A 461 2.23 14.53 -16.37
C GLY A 461 3.12 13.31 -16.07
N ALA A 462 4.21 13.20 -16.83
CA ALA A 462 5.08 12.02 -16.76
C ALA A 462 5.79 11.89 -15.40
N ALA A 463 6.23 13.00 -14.81
CA ALA A 463 6.98 13.00 -13.55
C ALA A 463 6.16 12.46 -12.37
N ALA A 464 4.89 12.83 -12.24
CA ALA A 464 4.02 12.33 -11.18
C ALA A 464 3.73 10.83 -11.34
N ILE A 465 3.54 10.37 -12.59
CA ILE A 465 3.37 8.94 -12.92
C ILE A 465 4.62 8.12 -12.55
N TYR A 466 5.82 8.62 -12.89
CA TYR A 466 7.06 7.93 -12.52
C TYR A 466 7.28 7.92 -11.01
N ALA A 467 7.01 9.03 -10.33
CA ALA A 467 7.10 9.12 -8.88
C ALA A 467 6.16 8.11 -8.20
N ASP A 468 4.88 8.08 -8.57
CA ASP A 468 3.90 7.10 -8.07
C ASP A 468 4.42 5.67 -8.26
N ARG A 469 4.87 5.31 -9.46
CA ARG A 469 5.34 3.93 -9.74
C ARG A 469 6.52 3.51 -8.86
N ILE A 470 7.51 4.39 -8.69
CA ILE A 470 8.72 4.10 -7.91
C ILE A 470 8.38 4.02 -6.42
N ILE A 471 7.63 5.01 -5.91
CA ILE A 471 7.25 5.09 -4.50
C ILE A 471 6.33 3.93 -4.13
N LEU A 472 5.33 3.64 -4.96
CA LEU A 472 4.40 2.53 -4.76
C LEU A 472 5.13 1.19 -4.77
N LEU A 473 6.03 0.95 -5.73
CA LEU A 473 6.81 -0.29 -5.78
C LEU A 473 7.69 -0.44 -4.54
N GLY A 474 8.39 0.63 -4.13
CA GLY A 474 9.21 0.65 -2.93
C GLY A 474 8.41 0.37 -1.66
N ALA A 475 7.24 1.02 -1.51
CA ALA A 475 6.34 0.80 -0.39
C ALA A 475 5.78 -0.63 -0.36
N ILE A 476 5.40 -1.20 -1.50
CA ILE A 476 4.93 -2.60 -1.61
C ILE A 476 6.06 -3.56 -1.20
N LEU A 477 7.26 -3.41 -1.73
CA LEU A 477 8.38 -4.29 -1.40
C LEU A 477 8.77 -4.20 0.08
N ALA A 478 8.79 -2.99 0.66
CA ALA A 478 9.04 -2.80 2.08
C ALA A 478 7.95 -3.45 2.95
N GLN A 479 6.67 -3.29 2.56
CA GLN A 479 5.54 -3.92 3.23
C GLN A 479 5.58 -5.45 3.13
N LEU A 480 5.90 -6.01 1.96
CA LEU A 480 6.06 -7.46 1.77
C LEU A 480 7.20 -8.02 2.61
N SER A 481 8.29 -7.26 2.76
CA SER A 481 9.42 -7.64 3.61
C SER A 481 9.01 -7.74 5.09
N LEU A 482 8.15 -6.83 5.56
CA LEU A 482 7.56 -6.90 6.90
C LEU A 482 6.60 -8.07 7.08
N LEU A 483 5.70 -8.28 6.12
CA LEU A 483 4.77 -9.42 6.13
C LEU A 483 5.54 -10.74 6.17
N PHE A 484 6.58 -10.86 5.35
CA PHE A 484 7.47 -12.00 5.33
C PHE A 484 8.16 -12.20 6.69
N LEU A 485 8.73 -11.14 7.28
CA LEU A 485 9.39 -11.22 8.59
C LEU A 485 8.42 -11.71 9.68
N ALA A 486 7.22 -11.13 9.74
CA ALA A 486 6.18 -11.53 10.70
C ALA A 486 5.78 -13.00 10.53
N MET A 487 5.55 -13.43 9.30
CA MET A 487 5.16 -14.80 8.98
C MET A 487 6.30 -15.80 9.28
N TYR A 488 7.52 -15.47 8.87
CA TYR A 488 8.70 -16.32 9.06
C TYR A 488 9.00 -16.53 10.55
N GLU A 489 9.01 -15.46 11.34
CA GLU A 489 9.24 -15.56 12.78
C GLU A 489 8.08 -16.25 13.51
N GLY A 490 6.84 -16.00 13.08
CA GLY A 490 5.66 -16.71 13.58
C GLY A 490 5.74 -18.22 13.33
N PHE A 491 6.10 -18.66 12.12
CA PHE A 491 6.23 -20.08 11.79
C PHE A 491 7.40 -20.75 12.50
N ARG A 492 8.53 -20.07 12.69
CA ARG A 492 9.63 -20.58 13.51
C ARG A 492 9.20 -20.78 14.96
N ALA A 493 8.46 -19.82 15.53
CA ALA A 493 7.91 -19.93 16.88
C ALA A 493 6.89 -21.08 17.03
N VAL A 494 6.01 -21.26 16.04
CA VAL A 494 5.09 -22.43 15.98
C VAL A 494 5.87 -23.73 15.97
N TRP A 495 6.92 -23.83 15.15
CA TRP A 495 7.74 -25.02 15.08
C TRP A 495 8.43 -25.33 16.41
N LEU A 496 9.02 -24.31 17.04
CA LEU A 496 9.64 -24.43 18.36
C LEU A 496 8.63 -24.94 19.39
N ALA A 497 7.45 -24.33 19.47
CA ALA A 497 6.37 -24.74 20.38
C ALA A 497 5.95 -26.19 20.16
N ARG A 498 5.81 -26.63 18.90
CA ARG A 498 5.44 -28.02 18.60
C ARG A 498 6.51 -29.03 19.00
N LYS A 499 7.79 -28.66 18.96
CA LYS A 499 8.87 -29.55 19.38
C LYS A 499 8.98 -29.64 20.91
N LEU A 500 8.73 -28.54 21.61
CA LEU A 500 8.65 -28.52 23.08
C LEU A 500 7.35 -29.12 23.66
N GLN A 501 6.44 -29.64 22.84
CA GLN A 501 5.29 -30.41 23.32
C GLN A 501 5.65 -31.84 23.71
N GLY A 502 6.74 -32.40 23.17
CA GLY A 502 7.21 -33.73 23.53
C GLY A 502 8.03 -33.74 24.83
N PRO A 503 8.41 -34.92 25.35
CA PRO A 503 9.35 -35.02 26.46
C PRO A 503 10.70 -34.38 26.05
N THR A 504 11.00 -33.25 26.66
CA THR A 504 12.25 -32.50 26.47
C THR A 504 13.21 -32.82 27.60
N ARG A 505 14.51 -32.67 27.33
CA ARG A 505 15.55 -32.75 28.35
C ARG A 505 16.45 -31.53 28.27
N TRP A 506 16.53 -30.80 29.38
CA TRP A 506 17.40 -29.63 29.52
C TRP A 506 18.79 -30.02 30.05
N PRO A 507 19.87 -29.34 29.62
CA PRO A 507 21.22 -29.66 30.12
C PRO A 507 21.38 -29.36 31.61
N ASP A 508 22.06 -30.25 32.34
CA ASP A 508 22.27 -30.15 33.80
C ASP A 508 22.77 -28.78 34.30
N PRO A 509 23.70 -28.08 33.60
CA PRO A 509 24.15 -26.75 34.01
C PRO A 509 23.03 -25.70 34.02
N VAL A 510 22.01 -25.89 33.18
CA VAL A 510 20.87 -24.99 33.07
C VAL A 510 19.95 -25.21 34.26
N ILE A 511 19.65 -26.47 34.56
CA ILE A 511 18.82 -26.81 35.72
C ILE A 511 19.51 -26.35 37.00
N ALA A 512 20.82 -26.59 37.15
CA ALA A 512 21.60 -26.11 38.30
C ALA A 512 21.57 -24.58 38.49
N ARG A 513 21.37 -23.80 37.41
CA ARG A 513 21.24 -22.33 37.49
C ARG A 513 19.88 -21.88 38.03
N PHE A 514 18.83 -22.61 37.69
CA PHE A 514 17.46 -22.34 38.15
C PHE A 514 17.09 -23.13 39.41
N TRP A 515 17.96 -24.05 39.85
CA TRP A 515 17.81 -24.82 41.08
C TRP A 515 18.02 -23.92 42.31
N PRO A 516 17.12 -23.94 43.32
CA PRO A 516 17.28 -23.16 44.52
C PRO A 516 18.56 -23.53 45.27
N ARG A 517 19.28 -22.52 45.78
CA ARG A 517 20.42 -22.76 46.69
C ARG A 517 19.85 -23.13 48.07
N GLY A 518 19.93 -24.40 48.46
CA GLY A 518 19.53 -24.86 49.79
C GLY A 518 18.83 -26.21 49.84
N VAL A 519 18.27 -26.70 48.73
CA VAL A 519 17.59 -28.01 48.67
C VAL A 519 18.64 -29.10 48.41
N ALA A 520 18.76 -30.06 49.34
CA ALA A 520 19.69 -31.18 49.23
C ALA A 520 19.18 -32.22 48.22
N GLY A 521 19.83 -32.34 47.06
CA GLY A 521 19.48 -33.35 46.05
C GLY A 521 20.09 -33.06 44.68
N LYS A 522 20.25 -34.09 43.85
CA LYS A 522 20.56 -33.90 42.42
C LYS A 522 19.31 -33.34 41.72
N PRO A 523 19.45 -32.42 40.75
CA PRO A 523 18.30 -31.87 40.03
C PRO A 523 17.56 -33.00 39.29
N ASP A 524 16.27 -33.20 39.58
CA ASP A 524 15.44 -34.14 38.82
C ASP A 524 14.86 -33.44 37.59
N HIS A 525 15.36 -33.83 36.42
CA HIS A 525 14.94 -33.32 35.10
C HIS A 525 13.42 -33.41 34.91
N ARG A 526 12.81 -34.51 35.38
CA ARG A 526 11.38 -34.75 35.15
C ARG A 526 10.50 -33.67 35.77
N LEU A 527 10.93 -33.10 36.89
CA LEU A 527 10.15 -32.12 37.66
C LEU A 527 10.23 -30.70 37.08
N PHE A 528 11.35 -30.35 36.44
CA PHE A 528 11.67 -28.96 36.10
C PHE A 528 11.58 -28.65 34.61
N ASP A 529 11.80 -29.65 33.75
CA ASP A 529 11.80 -29.51 32.29
C ASP A 529 10.47 -28.94 31.74
N PRO A 530 9.27 -29.37 32.22
CA PRO A 530 8.00 -28.82 31.72
C PRO A 530 7.80 -27.34 32.05
N TRP A 531 8.28 -26.87 33.20
CA TRP A 531 8.23 -25.45 33.57
C TRP A 531 9.23 -24.62 32.75
N LEU A 532 10.43 -25.16 32.48
CA LEU A 532 11.42 -24.52 31.63
C LEU A 532 10.93 -24.37 30.18
N ASP A 533 10.29 -25.38 29.61
CA ASP A 533 9.70 -25.33 28.27
C ASP A 533 8.69 -24.17 28.13
N MET A 534 7.82 -24.02 29.13
CA MET A 534 6.84 -22.95 29.15
C MET A 534 7.50 -21.57 29.31
N ARG A 535 8.42 -21.42 30.27
CA ARG A 535 9.11 -20.14 30.48
C ARG A 535 9.93 -19.74 29.25
N PHE A 536 10.56 -20.71 28.61
CA PHE A 536 11.32 -20.51 27.39
C PHE A 536 10.42 -20.08 26.22
N ILE A 537 9.30 -20.76 25.99
CA ILE A 537 8.36 -20.41 24.90
C ILE A 537 7.75 -19.03 25.12
N ALA A 538 7.43 -18.66 26.37
CA ALA A 538 6.89 -17.34 26.71
C ALA A 538 7.86 -16.21 26.30
N LEU A 539 9.15 -16.36 26.62
CA LEU A 539 10.17 -15.37 26.30
C LEU A 539 10.55 -15.37 24.82
N ALA A 540 10.61 -16.54 24.17
CA ALA A 540 10.92 -16.67 22.75
C ALA A 540 9.82 -16.07 21.84
N THR A 541 8.56 -16.15 22.25
CA THR A 541 7.41 -15.64 21.47
C THR A 541 7.09 -14.17 21.73
N ALA A 542 7.55 -13.59 22.85
CA ALA A 542 7.31 -12.19 23.21
C ALA A 542 7.70 -11.15 22.13
N PRO A 543 8.92 -11.18 21.55
CA PRO A 543 9.26 -10.23 20.48
C PRO A 543 8.51 -10.55 19.16
N VAL A 544 8.26 -11.82 18.86
CA VAL A 544 7.57 -12.26 17.64
C VAL A 544 6.17 -11.66 17.59
N GLN A 545 5.45 -11.68 18.71
CA GLN A 545 4.11 -11.10 18.82
C GLN A 545 4.09 -9.59 18.52
N ARG A 546 5.14 -8.84 18.88
CA ARG A 546 5.26 -7.41 18.54
C ARG A 546 5.57 -7.20 17.06
N ILE A 547 6.41 -8.04 16.46
CA ILE A 547 6.75 -7.97 15.04
C ILE A 547 5.53 -8.26 14.17
N ILE A 548 4.66 -9.18 14.59
CA ILE A 548 3.38 -9.49 13.94
C ILE A 548 2.47 -8.23 13.81
N PHE A 549 2.64 -7.23 14.68
CA PHE A 549 1.88 -5.97 14.60
C PHE A 549 2.40 -5.01 13.51
N TYR A 550 3.70 -5.01 13.20
CA TYR A 550 4.33 -4.01 12.32
C TYR A 550 3.68 -3.89 10.94
N PRO A 551 3.32 -4.98 10.23
CA PRO A 551 2.68 -4.87 8.93
C PRO A 551 1.33 -4.13 8.98
N PHE A 552 0.57 -4.22 10.08
CA PHE A 552 -0.73 -3.57 10.19
C PHE A 552 -0.63 -2.05 10.24
N LEU A 553 0.35 -1.53 10.97
CA LEU A 553 0.59 -0.08 11.06
C LEU A 553 0.89 0.51 9.68
N VAL A 554 1.72 -0.18 8.90
CA VAL A 554 2.07 0.25 7.53
C VAL A 554 0.89 0.04 6.58
N MET A 555 0.12 -1.06 6.70
CA MET A 555 -1.12 -1.24 5.93
C MET A 555 -2.13 -0.13 6.16
N SER A 556 -2.32 0.32 7.41
CA SER A 556 -3.19 1.45 7.73
C SER A 556 -2.80 2.72 6.96
N LEU A 557 -1.50 3.02 6.88
CA LEU A 557 -1.01 4.16 6.09
C LEU A 557 -1.20 3.94 4.58
N MET A 558 -0.98 2.73 4.08
CA MET A 558 -1.21 2.40 2.67
C MET A 558 -2.69 2.51 2.27
N ILE A 559 -3.60 2.14 3.16
CA ILE A 559 -5.05 2.31 2.98
C ILE A 559 -5.39 3.81 2.98
N LEU A 560 -4.85 4.59 3.93
CA LEU A 560 -5.04 6.04 3.98
C LEU A 560 -4.53 6.74 2.71
N ALA A 561 -3.38 6.32 2.18
CA ALA A 561 -2.84 6.85 0.93
C ALA A 561 -3.72 6.56 -0.30
N ARG A 562 -4.70 5.66 -0.20
CA ARG A 562 -5.69 5.37 -1.24
C ARG A 562 -7.06 6.02 -0.98
N SER A 563 -7.18 6.89 0.02
CA SER A 563 -8.42 7.61 0.32
C SER A 563 -8.82 8.56 -0.82
N THR A 564 -10.12 8.71 -1.04
CA THR A 564 -10.68 9.65 -2.01
C THR A 564 -10.54 11.12 -1.58
N LEU A 565 -10.03 11.37 -0.37
CA LEU A 565 -9.76 12.71 0.18
C LEU A 565 -8.72 13.48 -0.65
N PHE A 566 -7.67 12.80 -1.11
CA PHE A 566 -6.51 13.43 -1.77
C PHE A 566 -6.70 13.55 -3.28
N ASP A 567 -7.12 12.46 -3.92
CA ASP A 567 -7.51 12.41 -5.32
C ASP A 567 -8.55 11.31 -5.53
N ARG A 568 -9.09 11.16 -6.74
CA ARG A 568 -10.08 10.14 -7.08
C ARG A 568 -9.45 8.77 -7.30
N TRP A 569 -8.92 8.21 -6.22
CA TRP A 569 -8.42 6.85 -6.21
C TRP A 569 -9.56 5.84 -6.37
N TYR A 570 -9.50 5.06 -7.46
CA TYR A 570 -10.33 3.87 -7.63
C TYR A 570 -9.71 2.68 -6.90
N THR A 571 -10.47 2.00 -6.04
CA THR A 571 -10.02 0.78 -5.35
C THR A 571 -10.61 -0.45 -6.06
N PRO A 572 -9.85 -1.09 -6.97
CA PRO A 572 -10.35 -2.26 -7.67
C PRO A 572 -10.56 -3.45 -6.70
N PRO A 573 -11.53 -4.34 -6.97
CA PRO A 573 -11.85 -5.47 -6.08
C PRO A 573 -10.64 -6.36 -5.76
N PHE A 574 -9.77 -6.66 -6.74
CA PHE A 574 -8.57 -7.47 -6.47
C PHE A 574 -7.68 -6.88 -5.37
N LEU A 575 -7.59 -5.55 -5.24
CA LEU A 575 -6.77 -4.90 -4.20
C LEU A 575 -7.32 -5.20 -2.81
N ILE A 576 -8.66 -5.21 -2.66
CA ILE A 576 -9.34 -5.55 -1.41
C ILE A 576 -9.04 -7.01 -1.04
N VAL A 577 -9.08 -7.92 -2.02
CA VAL A 577 -8.73 -9.34 -1.83
C VAL A 577 -7.27 -9.49 -1.39
N ILE A 578 -6.33 -8.82 -2.07
CA ILE A 578 -4.90 -8.88 -1.74
C ILE A 578 -4.62 -8.36 -0.32
N LEU A 579 -5.25 -7.25 0.06
CA LEU A 579 -5.15 -6.71 1.41
C LEU A 579 -5.77 -7.68 2.44
N GLY A 580 -6.93 -8.25 2.14
CA GLY A 580 -7.58 -9.26 2.98
C GLY A 580 -6.73 -10.50 3.19
N VAL A 581 -6.10 -11.03 2.13
CA VAL A 581 -5.15 -12.15 2.20
C VAL A 581 -3.95 -11.79 3.08
N SER A 582 -3.41 -10.58 2.93
CA SER A 582 -2.27 -10.09 3.73
C SER A 582 -2.61 -10.06 5.23
N ILE A 583 -3.79 -9.55 5.58
CA ILE A 583 -4.31 -9.55 6.96
C ILE A 583 -4.51 -10.99 7.45
N ALA A 584 -5.16 -11.84 6.66
CA ALA A 584 -5.45 -13.22 7.02
C ALA A 584 -4.18 -14.03 7.30
N LEU A 585 -3.13 -13.88 6.48
CA LEU A 585 -1.85 -14.56 6.67
C LEU A 585 -1.24 -14.25 8.05
N VAL A 586 -1.24 -12.98 8.44
CA VAL A 586 -0.67 -12.53 9.71
C VAL A 586 -1.53 -13.00 10.90
N VAL A 587 -2.87 -12.92 10.79
CA VAL A 587 -3.79 -13.41 11.81
C VAL A 587 -3.64 -14.93 12.00
N ILE A 588 -3.60 -15.70 10.91
CA ILE A 588 -3.41 -17.16 10.97
C ILE A 588 -2.07 -17.52 11.61
N ALA A 589 -0.99 -16.82 11.27
CA ALA A 589 0.32 -17.04 11.90
C ALA A 589 0.27 -16.77 13.42
N ALA A 590 -0.38 -15.68 13.83
CA ALA A 590 -0.54 -15.32 15.24
C ALA A 590 -1.39 -16.36 16.02
N LEU A 591 -2.53 -16.78 15.46
CA LEU A 591 -3.41 -17.79 16.07
C LEU A 591 -2.72 -19.15 16.16
N ARG A 592 -2.01 -19.58 15.12
CA ARG A 592 -1.24 -20.84 15.14
C ARG A 592 -0.14 -20.82 16.18
N MET A 593 0.55 -19.69 16.35
CA MET A 593 1.59 -19.51 17.37
C MET A 593 0.98 -19.63 18.77
N ARG A 594 -0.12 -18.91 19.02
CA ARG A 594 -0.85 -18.96 20.29
C ARG A 594 -1.31 -20.38 20.61
N ASN A 595 -2.04 -21.02 19.70
CA ASN A 595 -2.56 -22.37 19.91
C ASN A 595 -1.45 -23.40 20.16
N SER A 596 -0.28 -23.24 19.52
CA SER A 596 0.84 -24.17 19.73
C SER A 596 1.52 -23.95 21.08
N ALA A 597 1.65 -22.70 21.54
CA ALA A 597 2.19 -22.38 22.86
C ALA A 597 1.23 -22.80 23.99
N GLU A 598 -0.08 -22.61 23.80
CA GLU A 598 -1.11 -23.03 24.76
C GLU A 598 -1.10 -24.53 25.02
N LYS A 599 -0.85 -25.34 23.98
CA LYS A 599 -0.68 -26.78 24.13
C LYS A 599 0.55 -27.14 24.97
N VAL A 600 1.65 -26.39 24.86
CA VAL A 600 2.82 -26.57 25.74
C VAL A 600 2.42 -26.28 27.19
N ARG A 601 1.72 -25.18 27.45
CA ARG A 601 1.24 -24.83 28.80
C ARG A 601 0.31 -25.89 29.39
N GLN A 602 -0.66 -26.39 28.60
CA GLN A 602 -1.56 -27.44 29.03
C GLN A 602 -0.81 -28.72 29.42
N ASN A 603 0.10 -29.19 28.56
CA ASN A 603 0.92 -30.36 28.83
C ASN A 603 1.82 -30.16 30.07
N SER A 604 2.46 -29.00 30.20
CA SER A 604 3.29 -28.69 31.37
C SER A 604 2.49 -28.68 32.67
N ILE A 605 1.27 -28.11 32.67
CA ILE A 605 0.39 -28.08 33.84
C ILE A 605 -0.06 -29.50 34.22
N GLU A 606 -0.41 -30.33 33.24
CA GLU A 606 -0.79 -31.73 33.46
C GLU A 606 0.35 -32.52 34.11
N ILE A 607 1.56 -32.44 33.53
CA ILE A 607 2.76 -33.12 34.05
C ILE A 607 3.12 -32.64 35.46
N LEU A 608 3.08 -31.32 35.72
CA LEU A 608 3.36 -30.78 37.05
C LEU A 608 2.31 -31.25 38.07
N SER A 609 1.04 -31.33 37.67
CA SER A 609 -0.04 -31.75 38.58
C SER A 609 0.05 -33.21 38.99
N THR A 610 0.40 -34.11 38.05
CA THR A 610 0.59 -35.54 38.34
C THR A 610 1.81 -35.75 39.24
N GLN A 611 2.90 -35.02 39.01
CA GLN A 611 4.10 -35.09 39.85
C GLN A 611 3.88 -34.59 41.27
N ILE A 612 3.10 -33.52 41.44
CA ILE A 612 2.70 -33.04 42.78
C ILE A 612 1.94 -34.13 43.54
N MET A 613 1.01 -34.83 42.89
CA MET A 613 0.26 -35.92 43.51
C MET A 613 1.18 -37.09 43.91
N GLU A 614 2.11 -37.50 43.04
CA GLU A 614 3.07 -38.56 43.34
C GLU A 614 4.01 -38.20 44.50
N LEU A 615 4.50 -36.96 44.55
CA LEU A 615 5.42 -36.52 45.61
C LEU A 615 4.71 -36.29 46.95
N LYS A 616 3.45 -35.85 46.93
CA LYS A 616 2.59 -35.83 48.14
C LYS A 616 2.42 -37.24 48.71
N ALA A 617 2.20 -38.24 47.85
CA ALA A 617 2.11 -39.64 48.28
C ALA A 617 3.42 -40.18 48.87
N ARG A 618 4.59 -39.63 48.48
CA ARG A 618 5.92 -40.02 48.98
C ARG A 618 6.40 -39.21 50.20
N GLY A 619 5.62 -38.23 50.68
CA GLY A 619 5.96 -37.42 51.85
C GLY A 619 7.06 -36.36 51.64
N ALA A 620 7.33 -35.95 50.40
CA ALA A 620 8.38 -34.97 50.08
C ALA A 620 7.85 -33.52 50.10
N GLU A 621 7.50 -32.99 51.27
CA GLU A 621 6.79 -31.70 51.41
C GLU A 621 7.52 -30.49 50.80
N GLU A 622 8.86 -30.40 50.91
CA GLU A 622 9.65 -29.28 50.39
C GLU A 622 9.58 -29.17 48.85
N LEU A 623 9.69 -30.31 48.15
CA LEU A 623 9.59 -30.37 46.69
C LEU A 623 8.16 -30.09 46.20
N VAL A 624 7.14 -30.51 46.97
CA VAL A 624 5.74 -30.25 46.67
C VAL A 624 5.44 -28.74 46.72
N GLN A 625 5.88 -28.03 47.76
CA GLN A 625 5.70 -26.56 47.85
C GLN A 625 6.37 -25.83 46.68
N GLN A 626 7.54 -26.30 46.27
CA GLN A 626 8.26 -25.74 45.13
C GLN A 626 7.52 -25.95 43.80
N LEU A 627 6.99 -27.15 43.56
CA LEU A 627 6.20 -27.46 42.36
C LEU A 627 4.87 -26.72 42.33
N GLU A 628 4.21 -26.56 43.49
CA GLU A 628 3.00 -25.73 43.60
C GLU A 628 3.30 -24.27 43.23
N THR A 629 4.45 -23.73 43.64
CA THR A 629 4.89 -22.39 43.24
C THR A 629 5.11 -22.29 41.72
N MET A 630 5.74 -23.31 41.11
CA MET A 630 5.92 -23.37 39.65
C MET A 630 4.59 -23.48 38.91
N LEU A 631 3.65 -24.26 39.44
CA LEU A 631 2.31 -24.41 38.89
C LEU A 631 1.52 -23.09 38.92
N ILE A 632 1.66 -22.31 39.99
CA ILE A 632 1.07 -20.96 40.08
C ILE A 632 1.68 -20.06 39.00
N GLN A 633 3.01 -19.98 38.92
CA GLN A 633 3.70 -19.19 37.88
C GLN A 633 3.30 -19.63 36.46
N ALA A 634 3.14 -20.93 36.25
CA ALA A 634 2.72 -21.53 35.01
C ALA A 634 1.30 -21.11 34.57
N ARG A 635 0.39 -20.94 35.54
CA ARG A 635 -0.97 -20.48 35.30
C ARG A 635 -1.04 -18.97 35.07
N GLU A 636 -0.20 -18.21 35.76
CA GLU A 636 -0.22 -16.74 35.75
C GLU A 636 0.67 -16.08 34.68
N ILE A 637 1.48 -16.86 33.95
CA ILE A 637 2.36 -16.31 32.92
C ILE A 637 1.55 -15.65 31.79
N ASN A 638 1.69 -14.33 31.66
CA ASN A 638 0.97 -13.53 30.67
C ASN A 638 1.92 -12.86 29.66
N ILE A 639 3.03 -13.52 29.34
CA ILE A 639 4.09 -12.99 28.48
C ILE A 639 4.07 -13.67 27.11
N GLY A 640 4.25 -12.90 26.05
CA GLY A 640 4.32 -13.39 24.68
C GLY A 640 3.05 -14.11 24.25
N ALA A 641 3.18 -15.33 23.75
CA ALA A 641 2.05 -16.11 23.24
C ALA A 641 0.94 -16.34 24.28
N PHE A 642 1.25 -16.28 25.59
CA PHE A 642 0.29 -16.47 26.68
C PHE A 642 -0.47 -15.22 27.10
N ALA A 643 -0.12 -14.03 26.58
CA ALA A 643 -0.78 -12.79 26.96
C ALA A 643 -2.30 -12.81 26.64
N PRO A 644 -3.17 -12.23 27.49
CA PRO A 644 -4.61 -12.18 27.25
C PRO A 644 -4.94 -11.37 25.99
N LEU A 645 -5.97 -11.78 25.24
CA LEU A 645 -6.34 -11.23 23.92
C LEU A 645 -6.45 -9.69 23.92
N SER A 646 -6.99 -9.10 24.99
CA SER A 646 -7.14 -7.65 25.15
C SER A 646 -5.81 -6.89 25.21
N GLN A 647 -4.77 -7.51 25.77
CA GLN A 647 -3.43 -6.94 25.88
C GLN A 647 -2.56 -7.27 24.66
N GLN A 648 -3.04 -8.14 23.76
CA GLN A 648 -2.25 -8.56 22.62
C GLN A 648 -2.13 -7.43 21.58
N PRO A 649 -0.90 -7.21 21.05
CA PRO A 649 -0.68 -6.30 19.94
C PRO A 649 -1.59 -6.58 18.73
N LEU A 650 -1.97 -7.85 18.50
CA LEU A 650 -2.82 -8.25 17.39
C LEU A 650 -4.21 -7.59 17.42
N LEU A 651 -4.89 -7.59 18.57
CA LEU A 651 -6.22 -6.96 18.69
C LEU A 651 -6.11 -5.45 18.49
N LYS A 652 -5.08 -4.83 19.07
CA LYS A 652 -4.76 -3.42 18.82
C LYS A 652 -4.52 -3.16 17.33
N ALA A 653 -3.88 -4.07 16.61
CA ALA A 653 -3.65 -3.99 15.16
C ALA A 653 -4.96 -3.96 14.35
N ILE A 654 -5.87 -4.87 14.67
CA ILE A 654 -7.19 -4.92 14.02
C ILE A 654 -7.95 -3.63 14.33
N LEU A 655 -7.93 -3.18 15.59
CA LEU A 655 -8.56 -1.93 16.00
C LEU A 655 -7.92 -0.70 15.33
N THR A 656 -6.60 -0.66 15.13
CA THR A 656 -5.95 0.43 14.39
C THR A 656 -6.32 0.44 12.92
N LEU A 657 -6.48 -0.74 12.30
CA LEU A 657 -6.84 -0.84 10.90
C LEU A 657 -8.32 -0.47 10.69
N VAL A 658 -9.21 -1.00 11.52
CA VAL A 658 -10.64 -0.63 11.54
C VAL A 658 -10.81 0.85 11.91
N GLY A 659 -10.04 1.34 12.87
CA GLY A 659 -10.01 2.74 13.27
C GLY A 659 -9.52 3.66 12.14
N SER A 660 -8.52 3.24 11.36
CA SER A 660 -8.08 3.99 10.19
C SER A 660 -9.16 4.05 9.10
N LEU A 661 -9.83 2.92 8.80
CA LEU A 661 -10.94 2.88 7.84
C LEU A 661 -12.12 3.74 8.30
N SER A 662 -12.51 3.63 9.58
CA SER A 662 -13.60 4.40 10.17
C SER A 662 -13.25 5.88 10.27
N GLY A 663 -12.01 6.21 10.61
CA GLY A 663 -11.49 7.58 10.66
C GLY A 663 -11.48 8.23 9.28
N ILE A 664 -11.12 7.51 8.23
CA ILE A 664 -11.23 7.98 6.84
C ILE A 664 -12.69 8.24 6.48
N ALA A 665 -13.59 7.30 6.78
CA ALA A 665 -15.03 7.48 6.53
C ALA A 665 -15.60 8.66 7.32
N LEU A 666 -15.15 8.88 8.55
CA LEU A 666 -15.53 10.03 9.37
C LEU A 666 -14.94 11.34 8.84
N LEU A 667 -13.67 11.35 8.41
CA LEU A 667 -13.05 12.53 7.81
C LEU A 667 -13.71 12.88 6.49
N GLU A 668 -14.04 11.89 5.67
CA GLU A 668 -14.84 12.08 4.47
C GLU A 668 -16.19 12.68 4.86
N THR A 669 -16.96 12.09 5.79
CA THR A 669 -18.28 12.62 6.18
C THR A 669 -18.24 13.99 6.85
N VAL A 670 -17.26 14.28 7.72
CA VAL A 670 -17.10 15.59 8.39
C VAL A 670 -16.65 16.66 7.41
N ASN A 671 -15.72 16.34 6.50
CA ASN A 671 -15.35 17.25 5.43
C ASN A 671 -16.51 17.42 4.42
N HIS A 672 -17.40 16.43 4.31
CA HIS A 672 -18.69 16.54 3.62
C HIS A 672 -19.75 17.35 4.39
N MET A 673 -19.54 17.70 5.67
CA MET A 673 -20.48 18.50 6.49
C MET A 673 -20.02 19.95 6.74
N LYS A 674 -18.75 20.28 6.50
CA LYS A 674 -18.19 21.64 6.67
C LYS A 674 -18.35 22.54 5.44
N LEU A 675 -18.94 22.02 4.37
CA LEU A 675 -19.43 22.71 3.18
C LEU A 675 -20.94 22.54 3.16
#